data_AF-A0A0M8MY46-F1
#
_entry.id   AF-A0A0M8MY46-F1
#
_cell.length_a   1.000
_cell.length_b   1.000
_cell.length_c   1.000
_cell.angle_alpha   90.00
_cell.angle_beta   90.00
_cell.angle_gamma   90.00
#
_symmetry.space_group_name_H-M   'P 1'
#
loop_
_entity.id
_entity.type
_entity.pdbx_description
1 polymer ?
#
loop_
_entity_poly.entity_id
_entity_poly.type
_entity_poly.pdbx_seq_one_letter_code
_entity_poly.pdbx_strand_id
1 'polypeptide(L)'
;MASTLALFWGLAATEQEARISASDALIEALVAQPCDPVTEAPAENVSGAPDDVLEAEAQQSEQRLDDLNAPDVSYAIRRLTRGLASPRENARAGFAVALSELLQQIPSVAAHDVLVLLLKYTTLRGNLSGQEARDFQFARLFGIYALVRSQLLYTPTSSLATFQRAFDVLTVIASYKSWLSEPCGYVLTELIRPLGTGEVSRPAWADDALVWVLERMKAAHTLTPDTLALALTLSHITPSLPVGTCLSPPLKHACILATPNLSVLATTLRDAAPMHWDAEAPAPKAGTWSTHLPFVWDLILDLYLQGSLPEGAAPLPDFFRIVVDESLFAMHSSPERKSWGFQVLHRILPRAEPDVLPFLFTPNLMRTWVNQLAGEDRLLHTMAQKTVTMVSEAVKRSPTAGVALVTQLMGEHGRQDFDRVTRTKTIESILSTLDETGIQRYLEYLRSVAYGMSSSDDDKHVASQRQWVCDQMLGLVRSSLVTKSSAWIYDILLFFVGHGYFEMKKSPGTPWNQVLQQPKVPFSAALRDVCRLRLQACLTELREPNEQGRAWPLVVMDMVVKMSQDTKHFASTATDVAQSRITPALAAWERMDKAAAKETGARQSHMRALEILLAAAILVTFEDTDESQDLLEPLLDASQMLFQEKKKKKQQQQQQREEIGGMEMLTDALIGLLELSSAFLRAMSTQVFGVFSGEMTKDSLDHLIDQLGLNEEPEDNDEAMDEDEEEGEEEEEDVDDEDDDDEVDDDDDDDDDDDDDDDEVDPILRSRVEEAFRASGMAEAEEEESVEDEEEAFDDEQMAQLDDKLAEIFQQHSSSKRKQREALQRDTTLFHNKILDLLEVYAKEQSSNVLVMRLVAPLYALARGSGDVSQQVANRANQILRSRLCKSKDVPRGDVEASNLVEELKATHAFARATQDVRMAELATAVSQLYTKVLIRNGHVAEPVSLYAETLHDFLERKASPVRPAFLLDAIRRFPELGWGLREALLDGCRVSKAARAFRQVQAFAMLQAMLQQQQREESRQAPLNKIFAFMSSVRRAVLETLEMAASDDSSASSLNAQRLKEVLRFALQAVRITARLAEGDSAQALACWPPSELEAISAQMQASERFRESTSLHGLLKEMLATLRKVENTTTEPTRTKRTADEVAKTSKKTAMPKTTKRAKRVAS
;
A
#
# COMPACT_ATOMS: atom_id res chain seq x y z
N MET A 1 18.87 43.88 -41.72
CA MET A 1 20.07 43.47 -40.97
C MET A 1 20.04 44.21 -39.64
N ALA A 2 19.83 43.50 -38.54
CA ALA A 2 19.94 44.08 -37.21
C ALA A 2 21.40 44.54 -37.02
N SER A 3 21.64 45.70 -36.41
CA SER A 3 23.00 46.09 -36.03
C SER A 3 23.59 44.98 -35.18
N THR A 4 24.86 44.61 -35.39
CA THR A 4 25.64 43.65 -34.58
C THR A 4 25.48 43.89 -33.07
N LEU A 5 25.26 45.14 -32.65
CA LEU A 5 24.90 45.55 -31.28
C LEU A 5 23.63 44.92 -30.70
N ALA A 6 22.62 44.65 -31.52
CA ALA A 6 21.34 44.07 -31.09
C ALA A 6 21.49 42.59 -30.69
N LEU A 7 22.49 41.90 -31.26
CA LEU A 7 22.72 40.47 -31.03
C LEU A 7 23.33 40.18 -29.64
N PHE A 8 23.92 41.18 -28.98
CA PHE A 8 24.46 41.03 -27.63
C PHE A 8 23.40 40.94 -26.52
N TRP A 9 22.19 41.45 -26.75
CA TRP A 9 21.15 41.50 -25.70
C TRP A 9 20.70 40.09 -25.27
N GLY A 10 20.63 39.15 -26.21
CA GLY A 10 20.20 37.78 -25.96
C GLY A 10 21.23 36.97 -25.15
N LEU A 11 22.51 37.37 -25.11
CA LEU A 11 23.54 36.68 -24.32
C LEU A 11 23.30 36.76 -22.81
N ALA A 12 22.51 37.74 -22.36
CA ALA A 12 22.16 37.92 -20.95
C ALA A 12 20.78 37.34 -20.58
N ALA A 13 20.14 36.58 -21.48
CA ALA A 13 18.83 35.97 -21.23
C ALA A 13 18.87 34.95 -20.08
N THR A 14 17.77 34.80 -19.33
CA THR A 14 17.63 33.80 -18.26
C THR A 14 17.53 32.38 -18.81
N GLU A 15 16.84 32.22 -19.93
CA GLU A 15 16.67 30.93 -20.62
C GLU A 15 17.95 30.50 -21.33
N GLN A 16 18.37 29.24 -21.11
CA GLN A 16 19.57 28.67 -21.71
C GLN A 16 19.49 28.64 -23.25
N GLU A 17 18.35 28.21 -23.80
CA GLU A 17 18.15 28.14 -25.26
C GLU A 17 18.25 29.51 -25.94
N ALA A 18 17.69 30.55 -25.30
CA ALA A 18 17.76 31.92 -25.81
C ALA A 18 19.20 32.44 -25.83
N ARG A 19 20.02 32.10 -24.82
CA ARG A 19 21.44 32.45 -24.80
C ARG A 19 22.21 31.74 -25.92
N ILE A 20 21.96 30.44 -26.14
CA ILE A 20 22.62 29.66 -27.20
C ILE A 20 22.28 30.26 -28.57
N SER A 21 20.99 30.49 -28.86
CA SER A 21 20.55 31.07 -30.13
C SER A 21 21.13 32.47 -30.37
N ALA A 22 21.26 33.29 -29.32
CA ALA A 22 21.88 34.61 -29.43
C ALA A 22 23.39 34.54 -29.69
N SER A 23 24.08 33.57 -29.07
CA SER A 23 25.50 33.29 -29.37
C SER A 23 25.66 32.88 -30.83
N ASP A 24 24.88 31.92 -31.33
CA ASP A 24 24.95 31.44 -32.71
C ASP A 24 24.77 32.59 -33.71
N ALA A 25 23.71 33.41 -33.53
CA ALA A 25 23.43 34.54 -34.40
C ALA A 25 24.53 35.61 -34.38
N LEU A 26 25.16 35.84 -33.22
CA LEU A 26 26.29 36.75 -33.09
C LEU A 26 27.53 36.20 -33.80
N ILE A 27 27.85 34.92 -33.61
CA ILE A 27 29.02 34.27 -34.19
C ILE A 27 28.89 34.21 -35.71
N GLU A 28 27.74 33.80 -36.24
CA GLU A 28 27.47 33.74 -37.68
C GLU A 28 27.69 35.12 -38.35
N ALA A 29 27.24 36.20 -37.71
CA ALA A 29 27.40 37.56 -38.21
C ALA A 29 28.86 38.05 -38.18
N LEU A 30 29.66 37.58 -37.21
CA LEU A 30 31.06 38.02 -37.02
C LEU A 30 32.06 37.20 -37.83
N VAL A 31 31.87 35.88 -37.94
CA VAL A 31 32.74 34.98 -38.71
C VAL A 31 32.64 35.26 -40.22
N ALA A 32 31.51 35.80 -40.68
CA ALA A 32 31.34 36.24 -42.07
C ALA A 32 32.17 37.49 -42.45
N GLN A 33 32.82 38.16 -41.49
CA GLN A 33 33.59 39.38 -41.73
C GLN A 33 35.04 39.07 -42.13
N PRO A 34 35.70 39.93 -42.94
CA PRO A 34 37.07 39.72 -43.36
C PRO A 34 38.02 39.81 -42.17
N CYS A 35 39.00 38.91 -42.13
CA CYS A 35 40.06 38.88 -41.13
C CYS A 35 41.37 38.38 -41.74
N ASP A 36 42.49 38.88 -41.25
CA ASP A 36 43.83 38.46 -41.64
C ASP A 36 44.42 37.55 -40.55
N PRO A 37 44.95 36.36 -40.90
CA PRO A 37 45.41 35.40 -39.90
C PRO A 37 46.67 35.88 -39.18
N VAL A 38 46.80 35.54 -37.90
CA VAL A 38 48.05 35.75 -37.16
C VAL A 38 49.12 34.79 -37.69
N THR A 39 50.25 35.34 -38.14
CA THR A 39 51.33 34.55 -38.76
C THR A 39 52.43 34.14 -37.78
N GLU A 40 52.66 34.92 -36.73
CA GLU A 40 53.68 34.65 -35.70
C GLU A 40 53.13 34.96 -34.30
N ALA A 41 53.59 34.21 -33.30
CA ALA A 41 53.23 34.46 -31.91
C ALA A 41 53.73 35.86 -31.46
N PRO A 42 52.92 36.65 -30.73
CA PRO A 42 53.33 37.94 -30.21
C PRO A 42 54.63 37.86 -29.37
N ALA A 43 55.54 38.82 -29.58
CA ALA A 43 56.74 38.96 -28.76
C ALA A 43 56.36 39.47 -27.35
N GLU A 44 56.73 38.72 -26.31
CA GLU A 44 56.33 39.02 -24.94
C GLU A 44 57.38 39.85 -24.19
N ASN A 45 56.99 40.99 -23.63
CA ASN A 45 57.76 41.75 -22.64
C ASN A 45 57.19 41.44 -21.24
N VAL A 46 57.52 40.27 -20.69
CA VAL A 46 57.05 39.89 -19.33
C VAL A 46 57.92 40.61 -18.29
N SER A 47 57.42 41.71 -17.73
CA SER A 47 58.01 42.34 -16.54
C SER A 47 56.90 42.74 -15.55
N GLY A 48 56.78 42.02 -14.44
CA GLY A 48 55.78 42.30 -13.40
C GLY A 48 55.19 41.03 -12.76
N ALA A 49 54.16 41.20 -11.92
CA ALA A 49 53.37 40.08 -11.41
C ALA A 49 52.53 39.45 -12.54
N PRO A 50 52.10 38.18 -12.42
CA PRO A 50 51.36 37.47 -13.49
C PRO A 50 50.08 38.20 -13.95
N ASP A 51 49.45 38.91 -13.02
CA ASP A 51 48.18 39.63 -13.20
C ASP A 51 48.35 41.07 -13.70
N ASP A 52 49.57 41.59 -13.75
CA ASP A 52 49.85 42.97 -14.15
C ASP A 52 50.00 43.07 -15.66
N VAL A 53 49.36 44.08 -16.27
CA VAL A 53 49.50 44.41 -17.69
C VAL A 53 50.08 45.81 -17.82
N LEU A 54 51.18 45.95 -18.56
CA LEU A 54 51.74 47.26 -18.87
C LEU A 54 50.88 47.98 -19.91
N GLU A 55 50.73 49.30 -19.78
CA GLU A 55 49.92 50.08 -20.73
C GLU A 55 50.41 49.94 -22.18
N ALA A 56 51.73 49.83 -22.38
CA ALA A 56 52.31 49.60 -23.70
C ALA A 56 51.98 48.21 -24.27
N GLU A 57 51.93 47.18 -23.43
CA GLU A 57 51.54 45.81 -23.81
C GLU A 57 50.06 45.78 -24.24
N ALA A 58 49.19 46.37 -23.41
CA ALA A 58 47.77 46.54 -23.72
C ALA A 58 47.52 47.27 -25.05
N GLN A 59 48.26 48.35 -25.31
CA GLN A 59 48.15 49.11 -26.56
C GLN A 59 48.59 48.30 -27.78
N GLN A 60 49.65 47.50 -27.66
CA GLN A 60 50.11 46.62 -28.74
C GLN A 60 49.08 45.54 -29.07
N SER A 61 48.47 44.91 -28.06
CA SER A 61 47.40 43.93 -28.30
C SER A 61 46.13 44.56 -28.90
N GLU A 62 45.76 45.78 -28.49
CA GLU A 62 44.63 46.49 -29.10
C GLU A 62 44.90 46.89 -30.56
N GLN A 63 46.11 47.33 -30.87
CA GLN A 63 46.53 47.67 -32.24
C GLN A 63 46.52 46.44 -33.13
N ARG A 64 47.14 45.34 -32.68
CA ARG A 64 47.17 44.07 -33.44
C ARG A 64 45.76 43.54 -33.71
N LEU A 65 44.87 43.67 -32.73
CA LEU A 65 43.47 43.30 -32.89
C LEU A 65 42.78 44.13 -33.98
N ASP A 66 42.95 45.45 -33.96
CA ASP A 66 42.35 46.37 -34.95
C ASP A 66 42.97 46.23 -36.35
N ASP A 67 44.26 45.92 -36.45
CA ASP A 67 44.96 45.77 -37.73
C ASP A 67 44.56 44.49 -38.46
N LEU A 68 44.25 43.40 -37.74
CA LEU A 68 43.97 42.07 -38.30
C LEU A 68 42.47 41.75 -38.46
N ASN A 69 41.58 42.60 -37.94
CA ASN A 69 40.15 42.31 -37.89
C ASN A 69 39.30 43.49 -38.36
N ALA A 70 38.13 43.19 -38.91
CA ALA A 70 37.11 44.19 -39.15
C ALA A 70 36.71 44.91 -37.83
N PRO A 71 36.34 46.21 -37.86
CA PRO A 71 36.00 46.97 -36.66
C PRO A 71 34.94 46.33 -35.76
N ASP A 72 33.97 45.65 -36.37
CA ASP A 72 32.89 44.95 -35.68
C ASP A 72 33.39 43.71 -34.91
N VAL A 73 34.36 42.96 -35.46
CA VAL A 73 35.01 41.83 -34.79
C VAL A 73 35.89 42.31 -33.63
N SER A 74 36.71 43.34 -33.84
CA SER A 74 37.54 43.94 -32.77
C SER A 74 36.67 44.51 -31.65
N TYR A 75 35.55 45.14 -32.00
CA TYR A 75 34.57 45.61 -31.02
C TYR A 75 33.91 44.45 -30.27
N ALA A 76 33.51 43.39 -30.98
CA ALA A 76 32.87 42.22 -30.38
C ALA A 76 33.79 41.53 -29.38
N ILE A 77 35.05 41.28 -29.71
CA ILE A 77 36.02 40.66 -28.81
C ILE A 77 36.19 41.51 -27.55
N ARG A 78 36.43 42.82 -27.68
CA ARG A 78 36.52 43.72 -26.51
C ARG A 78 35.25 43.71 -25.67
N ARG A 79 34.08 43.70 -26.31
CA ARG A 79 32.77 43.70 -25.62
C ARG A 79 32.51 42.38 -24.91
N LEU A 80 32.83 41.24 -25.54
CA LEU A 80 32.70 39.92 -24.95
C LEU A 80 33.64 39.78 -23.74
N THR A 81 34.92 40.16 -23.88
CA THR A 81 35.90 40.14 -22.78
C THR A 81 35.49 41.05 -21.62
N ARG A 82 34.99 42.27 -21.88
CA ARG A 82 34.46 43.16 -20.82
C ARG A 82 33.19 42.61 -20.18
N GLY A 83 32.33 41.96 -20.97
CA GLY A 83 31.06 41.39 -20.52
C GLY A 83 31.21 40.26 -19.50
N LEU A 84 32.38 39.62 -19.42
CA LEU A 84 32.70 38.60 -18.43
C LEU A 84 32.68 39.13 -16.98
N ALA A 85 32.90 40.44 -16.78
CA ALA A 85 32.81 41.10 -15.48
C ALA A 85 31.38 41.54 -15.10
N SER A 86 30.37 41.05 -15.82
CA SER A 86 28.96 41.35 -15.53
C SER A 86 28.56 40.82 -14.14
N PRO A 87 27.81 41.58 -13.33
CA PRO A 87 27.27 41.12 -12.06
C PRO A 87 26.16 40.07 -12.22
N ARG A 88 25.62 39.89 -13.44
CA ARG A 88 24.58 38.91 -13.76
C ARG A 88 25.21 37.58 -14.17
N GLU A 89 24.92 36.51 -13.42
CA GLU A 89 25.46 35.16 -13.64
C GLU A 89 25.20 34.63 -15.06
N ASN A 90 23.95 34.69 -15.52
CA ASN A 90 23.55 34.24 -16.85
C ASN A 90 24.28 34.98 -17.97
N ALA A 91 24.56 36.27 -17.77
CA ALA A 91 25.32 37.05 -18.74
C ALA A 91 26.77 36.58 -18.79
N ARG A 92 27.43 36.35 -17.64
CA ARG A 92 28.82 35.83 -17.62
C ARG A 92 28.95 34.54 -18.41
N ALA A 93 28.02 33.60 -18.21
CA ALA A 93 27.98 32.35 -18.97
C ALA A 93 27.76 32.58 -20.48
N GLY A 94 26.80 33.43 -20.87
CA GLY A 94 26.54 33.73 -22.28
C GLY A 94 27.71 34.43 -22.97
N PHE A 95 28.34 35.41 -22.32
CA PHE A 95 29.54 36.08 -22.80
C PHE A 95 30.73 35.13 -22.94
N ALA A 96 30.93 34.21 -21.99
CA ALA A 96 32.02 33.22 -22.04
C ALA A 96 31.85 32.21 -23.18
N VAL A 97 30.63 31.70 -23.39
CA VAL A 97 30.32 30.78 -24.50
C VAL A 97 30.53 31.48 -25.84
N ALA A 98 29.93 32.67 -26.04
CA ALA A 98 30.09 33.41 -27.28
C ALA A 98 31.56 33.77 -27.57
N LEU A 99 32.35 34.11 -26.53
CA LEU A 99 33.78 34.35 -26.68
C LEU A 99 34.54 33.07 -27.08
N SER A 100 34.25 31.93 -26.42
CA SER A 100 34.92 30.65 -26.71
C SER A 100 34.70 30.22 -28.16
N GLU A 101 33.44 30.23 -28.61
CA GLU A 101 33.07 29.80 -29.96
C GLU A 101 33.59 30.76 -31.03
N LEU A 102 33.54 32.08 -30.78
CA LEU A 102 34.09 33.06 -31.72
C LEU A 102 35.61 32.86 -31.90
N LEU A 103 36.35 32.72 -30.79
CA LEU A 103 37.80 32.53 -30.83
C LEU A 103 38.22 31.22 -31.48
N GLN A 104 37.39 30.17 -31.41
CA GLN A 104 37.67 28.90 -32.08
C GLN A 104 37.57 29.01 -33.61
N GLN A 105 36.79 29.95 -34.13
CA GLN A 105 36.49 30.05 -35.56
C GLN A 105 37.29 31.13 -36.30
N ILE A 106 37.92 32.08 -35.59
CA ILE A 106 38.67 33.17 -36.22
C ILE A 106 40.19 32.96 -36.10
N PRO A 107 40.96 32.98 -37.21
CA PRO A 107 42.41 32.79 -37.18
C PRO A 107 43.20 34.08 -36.88
N SER A 108 42.51 35.20 -36.70
CA SER A 108 43.04 36.57 -36.66
C SER A 108 43.30 37.11 -35.25
N VAL A 109 43.29 36.25 -34.24
CA VAL A 109 43.45 36.61 -32.83
C VAL A 109 44.42 35.63 -32.17
N ALA A 110 45.38 36.13 -31.40
CA ALA A 110 46.25 35.29 -30.59
C ALA A 110 45.72 35.18 -29.15
N ALA A 111 45.99 34.05 -28.47
CA ALA A 111 45.62 33.85 -27.07
C ALA A 111 46.20 34.94 -26.15
N HIS A 112 47.43 35.38 -26.45
CA HIS A 112 48.10 36.46 -25.74
C HIS A 112 47.29 37.76 -25.73
N ASP A 113 46.76 38.19 -26.88
CA ASP A 113 46.05 39.45 -26.99
C ASP A 113 44.75 39.44 -26.17
N VAL A 114 44.02 38.32 -26.17
CA VAL A 114 42.81 38.17 -25.36
C VAL A 114 43.13 38.12 -23.86
N LEU A 115 44.19 37.43 -23.46
CA LEU A 115 44.64 37.36 -22.06
C LEU A 115 45.05 38.76 -21.55
N VAL A 116 45.79 39.53 -22.35
CA VAL A 116 46.18 40.92 -22.03
C VAL A 116 44.95 41.80 -21.89
N LEU A 117 43.99 41.72 -22.82
CA LEU A 117 42.74 42.47 -22.74
C LEU A 117 41.92 42.10 -21.49
N LEU A 118 41.86 40.81 -21.16
CA LEU A 118 41.16 40.31 -19.97
C LEU A 118 41.75 40.90 -18.68
N LEU A 119 43.08 40.86 -18.54
CA LEU A 119 43.77 41.41 -17.37
C LEU A 119 43.68 42.94 -17.32
N LYS A 120 43.74 43.63 -18.47
CA LYS A 120 43.50 45.08 -18.60
C LYS A 120 42.11 45.49 -18.12
N TYR A 121 41.08 44.75 -18.51
CA TYR A 121 39.69 45.08 -18.12
C TYR A 121 39.34 44.66 -16.69
N THR A 122 40.19 43.87 -16.04
CA THR A 122 40.01 43.39 -14.66
C THR A 122 41.11 43.89 -13.73
N THR A 123 41.78 45.00 -14.07
CA THR A 123 42.82 45.59 -13.21
C THR A 123 42.19 46.26 -11.99
N LEU A 124 42.71 45.98 -10.79
CA LEU A 124 42.23 46.54 -9.54
C LEU A 124 42.72 48.01 -9.38
N ARG A 125 42.08 48.98 -10.04
CA ARG A 125 42.38 50.42 -9.87
C ARG A 125 41.32 51.10 -8.97
N GLY A 126 41.74 51.65 -7.82
CA GLY A 126 40.89 52.44 -6.91
C GLY A 126 40.22 51.65 -5.77
N ASN A 127 39.33 52.30 -5.01
CA ASN A 127 38.50 51.65 -3.97
C ASN A 127 37.32 50.94 -4.64
N LEU A 128 37.52 49.70 -5.07
CA LEU A 128 36.48 48.83 -5.64
C LEU A 128 35.55 48.29 -4.54
N SER A 129 34.27 48.12 -4.87
CA SER A 129 33.34 47.39 -4.00
C SER A 129 33.69 45.90 -3.94
N GLY A 130 33.30 45.22 -2.85
CA GLY A 130 33.52 43.78 -2.71
C GLY A 130 32.82 42.93 -3.79
N GLN A 131 31.74 43.45 -4.39
CA GLN A 131 31.03 42.81 -5.49
C GLN A 131 31.80 42.95 -6.82
N GLU A 132 32.30 44.14 -7.14
CA GLU A 132 33.11 44.36 -8.35
C GLU A 132 34.40 43.55 -8.31
N ALA A 133 35.07 43.49 -7.16
CA ALA A 133 36.25 42.65 -6.99
C ALA A 133 35.93 41.17 -7.24
N ARG A 134 34.77 40.69 -6.78
CA ARG A 134 34.29 39.32 -7.04
C ARG A 134 34.03 39.08 -8.53
N ASP A 135 33.33 40.00 -9.18
CA ASP A 135 32.99 39.88 -10.60
C ASP A 135 34.23 39.92 -11.50
N PHE A 136 35.29 40.64 -11.10
CA PHE A 136 36.58 40.60 -11.80
C PHE A 136 37.27 39.24 -11.69
N GLN A 137 37.23 38.58 -10.53
CA GLN A 137 37.81 37.24 -10.38
C GLN A 137 37.06 36.21 -11.23
N PHE A 138 35.72 36.28 -11.26
CA PHE A 138 34.93 35.46 -12.18
C PHE A 138 35.26 35.75 -13.64
N ALA A 139 35.42 37.02 -14.00
CA ALA A 139 35.76 37.40 -15.37
C ALA A 139 37.08 36.75 -15.81
N ARG A 140 38.12 36.83 -14.96
CA ARG A 140 39.42 36.20 -15.23
C ARG A 140 39.31 34.68 -15.37
N LEU A 141 38.59 34.02 -14.45
CA LEU A 141 38.33 32.57 -14.50
C LEU A 141 37.63 32.16 -15.80
N PHE A 142 36.50 32.79 -16.12
CA PHE A 142 35.73 32.48 -17.34
C PHE A 142 36.48 32.86 -18.61
N GLY A 143 37.27 33.93 -18.60
CA GLY A 143 38.08 34.35 -19.75
C GLY A 143 39.21 33.37 -20.05
N ILE A 144 39.92 32.88 -19.02
CA ILE A 144 40.92 31.83 -19.20
C ILE A 144 40.25 30.52 -19.61
N TYR A 145 39.10 30.18 -19.03
CA TYR A 145 38.35 29.01 -19.46
C TYR A 145 37.91 29.11 -20.93
N ALA A 146 37.51 30.29 -21.40
CA ALA A 146 37.19 30.51 -22.82
C ALA A 146 38.40 30.31 -23.73
N LEU A 147 39.60 30.71 -23.29
CA LEU A 147 40.85 30.44 -24.00
C LEU A 147 41.21 28.95 -24.06
N VAL A 148 40.92 28.21 -22.98
CA VAL A 148 41.08 26.74 -22.94
C VAL A 148 40.09 26.07 -23.87
N ARG A 149 38.80 26.44 -23.80
CA ARG A 149 37.71 25.84 -24.58
C ARG A 149 37.82 26.12 -26.08
N SER A 150 38.27 27.32 -26.46
CA SER A 150 38.52 27.68 -27.86
C SER A 150 39.75 27.01 -28.47
N GLN A 151 40.55 26.29 -27.67
CA GLN A 151 41.85 25.71 -28.05
C GLN A 151 42.92 26.73 -28.47
N LEU A 152 42.64 28.04 -28.34
CA LEU A 152 43.52 29.10 -28.85
C LEU A 152 44.90 29.08 -28.19
N LEU A 153 44.95 28.68 -26.91
CA LEU A 153 46.19 28.56 -26.12
C LEU A 153 47.19 27.53 -26.68
N TYR A 154 46.74 26.58 -27.48
CA TYR A 154 47.56 25.47 -28.00
C TYR A 154 47.91 25.64 -29.49
N THR A 155 47.38 26.68 -30.13
CA THR A 155 47.68 26.98 -31.53
C THR A 155 49.15 27.41 -31.72
N PRO A 156 49.70 27.32 -32.95
CA PRO A 156 51.05 27.82 -33.25
C PRO A 156 51.24 29.33 -33.00
N THR A 157 50.15 30.08 -32.84
CA THR A 157 50.15 31.52 -32.55
C THR A 157 50.27 31.83 -31.05
N SER A 158 50.32 30.79 -30.21
CA SER A 158 50.48 30.88 -28.75
C SER A 158 51.88 30.42 -28.31
N SER A 159 52.25 30.74 -27.08
CA SER A 159 53.58 30.49 -26.50
C SER A 159 53.47 29.75 -25.16
N LEU A 160 54.58 29.12 -24.75
CA LEU A 160 54.72 28.55 -23.41
C LEU A 160 54.49 29.62 -22.32
N ALA A 161 54.95 30.84 -22.54
CA ALA A 161 54.85 31.92 -21.56
C ALA A 161 53.41 32.45 -21.39
N THR A 162 52.62 32.51 -22.48
CA THR A 162 51.19 32.79 -22.40
C THR A 162 50.44 31.69 -21.64
N PHE A 163 50.78 30.41 -21.87
CA PHE A 163 50.24 29.28 -21.10
C PHE A 163 50.60 29.39 -19.61
N GLN A 164 51.86 29.66 -19.28
CA GLN A 164 52.35 29.81 -17.91
C GLN A 164 51.66 30.99 -17.20
N ARG A 165 51.46 32.12 -17.89
CA ARG A 165 50.72 33.26 -17.34
C ARG A 165 49.26 32.91 -17.07
N ALA A 166 48.58 32.21 -17.97
CA ALA A 166 47.21 31.75 -17.73
C ALA A 166 47.11 30.81 -16.52
N PHE A 167 48.06 29.88 -16.38
CA PHE A 167 48.17 29.01 -15.21
C PHE A 167 48.39 29.81 -13.93
N ASP A 168 49.37 30.73 -13.92
CA ASP A 168 49.67 31.54 -12.75
C ASP A 168 48.48 32.41 -12.33
N VAL A 169 47.78 33.05 -13.27
CA VAL A 169 46.56 33.83 -12.98
C VAL A 169 45.50 32.94 -12.31
N LEU A 170 45.28 31.70 -12.78
CA LEU A 170 44.36 30.76 -12.12
C LEU A 170 44.80 30.40 -10.69
N THR A 171 46.10 30.26 -10.42
CA THR A 171 46.60 30.01 -9.06
C THR A 171 46.38 31.19 -8.12
N VAL A 172 46.46 32.43 -8.65
CA VAL A 172 46.13 33.66 -7.90
C VAL A 172 44.63 33.78 -7.63
N ILE A 173 43.76 33.42 -8.59
CA ILE A 173 42.31 33.40 -8.38
C ILE A 173 41.94 32.38 -7.30
N ALA A 174 42.55 31.19 -7.33
CA ALA A 174 42.27 30.12 -6.38
C ALA A 174 42.58 30.48 -4.92
N SER A 175 43.58 31.36 -4.69
CA SER A 175 43.96 31.82 -3.34
C SER A 175 43.10 32.98 -2.83
N TYR A 176 42.26 33.59 -3.68
CA TYR A 176 41.43 34.75 -3.30
C TYR A 176 40.33 34.40 -2.28
N LYS A 177 39.50 33.38 -2.58
CA LYS A 177 38.43 32.86 -1.73
C LYS A 177 38.27 31.35 -1.94
N SER A 178 37.93 30.62 -0.87
CA SER A 178 37.80 29.16 -0.91
C SER A 178 36.81 28.63 -1.95
N TRP A 179 35.69 29.31 -2.21
CA TRP A 179 34.70 28.89 -3.22
C TRP A 179 35.16 29.09 -4.67
N LEU A 180 36.24 29.85 -4.93
CA LEU A 180 36.88 29.94 -6.26
C LEU A 180 37.87 28.81 -6.53
N SER A 181 38.28 28.10 -5.47
CA SER A 181 39.36 27.13 -5.52
C SER A 181 39.02 25.95 -6.44
N GLU A 182 37.86 25.33 -6.22
CA GLU A 182 37.39 24.18 -7.01
C GLU A 182 37.19 24.51 -8.49
N PRO A 183 36.49 25.61 -8.88
CA PRO A 183 36.42 26.01 -10.28
C PRO A 183 37.78 26.26 -10.93
N CYS A 184 38.75 26.84 -10.21
CA CYS A 184 40.10 27.01 -10.72
C CYS A 184 40.81 25.67 -10.90
N GLY A 185 40.67 24.74 -9.94
CA GLY A 185 41.16 23.37 -10.05
C GLY A 185 40.66 22.66 -11.30
N TYR A 186 39.34 22.77 -11.55
CA TYR A 186 38.72 22.22 -12.76
C TYR A 186 39.30 22.85 -14.05
N VAL A 187 39.41 24.18 -14.11
CA VAL A 187 39.98 24.84 -15.30
C VAL A 187 41.46 24.48 -15.49
N LEU A 188 42.25 24.32 -14.41
CA LEU A 188 43.63 23.85 -14.49
C LEU A 188 43.73 22.42 -15.04
N THR A 189 42.81 21.52 -14.65
CA THR A 189 42.77 20.16 -15.23
C THR A 189 42.44 20.19 -16.72
N GLU A 190 41.50 21.03 -17.14
CA GLU A 190 41.14 21.18 -18.55
C GLU A 190 42.23 21.91 -19.36
N LEU A 191 43.01 22.79 -18.73
CA LEU A 191 44.14 23.50 -19.34
C LEU A 191 45.29 22.55 -19.72
N ILE A 192 45.54 21.48 -18.96
CA ILE A 192 46.63 20.55 -19.28
C ILE A 192 46.20 19.40 -20.20
N ARG A 193 44.91 19.07 -20.27
CA ARG A 193 44.40 17.91 -21.02
C ARG A 193 44.84 17.90 -22.50
N PRO A 194 44.79 19.03 -23.25
CA PRO A 194 45.23 19.07 -24.66
C PRO A 194 46.75 18.89 -24.88
N LEU A 195 47.56 18.85 -23.81
CA LEU A 195 49.01 18.62 -23.89
C LEU A 195 49.37 17.12 -23.94
N GLY A 196 48.39 16.21 -23.82
CA GLY A 196 48.60 14.77 -23.72
C GLY A 196 49.22 14.09 -24.95
N THR A 197 49.79 12.90 -24.74
CA THR A 197 50.38 12.09 -25.83
C THR A 197 49.30 11.52 -26.73
N GLY A 198 49.11 12.13 -27.90
CA GLY A 198 48.12 11.70 -28.91
C GLY A 198 47.17 12.80 -29.39
N GLU A 199 47.17 13.97 -28.75
CA GLU A 199 46.29 15.08 -29.11
C GLU A 199 46.74 15.80 -30.39
N VAL A 200 45.77 16.10 -31.27
CA VAL A 200 46.02 16.76 -32.56
C VAL A 200 46.44 18.22 -32.38
N SER A 201 45.94 18.88 -31.33
CA SER A 201 46.25 20.27 -30.98
C SER A 201 47.51 20.43 -30.12
N ARG A 202 48.31 19.37 -29.93
CA ARG A 202 49.47 19.41 -29.03
C ARG A 202 50.55 20.38 -29.54
N PRO A 203 50.94 21.39 -28.75
CA PRO A 203 51.97 22.35 -29.12
C PRO A 203 53.40 21.78 -28.94
N ALA A 204 54.37 22.34 -29.65
CA ALA A 204 55.77 21.89 -29.58
C ALA A 204 56.42 22.08 -28.19
N TRP A 205 55.93 23.04 -27.40
CA TRP A 205 56.37 23.33 -26.04
C TRP A 205 55.62 22.51 -24.96
N ALA A 206 54.76 21.55 -25.35
CA ALA A 206 53.93 20.79 -24.42
C ALA A 206 54.73 20.05 -23.33
N ASP A 207 55.87 19.44 -23.69
CA ASP A 207 56.70 18.72 -22.72
C ASP A 207 57.30 19.67 -21.68
N ASP A 208 57.79 20.83 -22.11
CA ASP A 208 58.33 21.87 -21.22
C ASP A 208 57.24 22.42 -20.29
N ALA A 209 56.01 22.59 -20.80
CA ALA A 209 54.86 22.98 -19.98
C ALA A 209 54.52 21.94 -18.91
N LEU A 210 54.47 20.65 -19.27
CA LEU A 210 54.13 19.57 -18.34
C LEU A 210 55.19 19.41 -17.24
N VAL A 211 56.48 19.51 -17.58
CA VAL A 211 57.58 19.52 -16.60
C VAL A 211 57.47 20.75 -15.69
N TRP A 212 57.16 21.92 -16.25
CA TRP A 212 56.96 23.13 -15.45
C TRP A 212 55.77 23.01 -14.49
N VAL A 213 54.63 22.45 -14.93
CA VAL A 213 53.47 22.19 -14.07
C VAL A 213 53.85 21.22 -12.94
N LEU A 214 54.62 20.17 -13.23
CA LEU A 214 55.08 19.22 -12.21
C LEU A 214 55.95 19.90 -11.14
N GLU A 215 56.88 20.78 -11.54
CA GLU A 215 57.69 21.55 -10.58
C GLU A 215 56.85 22.54 -9.77
N ARG A 216 55.83 23.17 -10.37
CA ARG A 216 54.87 23.98 -9.62
C ARG A 216 54.12 23.14 -8.60
N MET A 217 53.67 21.95 -8.95
CA MET A 217 52.93 21.06 -8.04
C MET A 217 53.80 20.57 -6.88
N LYS A 218 55.09 20.37 -7.13
CA LYS A 218 56.06 20.03 -6.09
C LYS A 218 56.33 21.18 -5.12
N ALA A 219 56.26 22.42 -5.62
CA ALA A 219 56.33 23.62 -4.80
C ALA A 219 55.03 23.88 -4.00
N ALA A 220 53.88 23.34 -4.44
CA ALA A 220 52.63 23.43 -3.68
C ALA A 220 52.74 22.58 -2.40
N HIS A 221 52.68 23.22 -1.24
CA HIS A 221 52.95 22.57 0.05
C HIS A 221 51.79 21.73 0.62
N THR A 222 50.68 21.53 -0.11
CA THR A 222 49.49 20.82 0.37
C THR A 222 48.79 20.02 -0.74
N LEU A 223 48.47 18.75 -0.45
CA LEU A 223 47.57 17.92 -1.27
C LEU A 223 46.11 18.29 -0.97
N THR A 224 45.37 18.65 -2.02
CA THR A 224 43.96 19.07 -1.99
C THR A 224 43.18 18.30 -3.05
N PRO A 225 41.83 18.26 -3.02
CA PRO A 225 41.04 17.63 -4.09
C PRO A 225 41.41 18.15 -5.49
N ASP A 226 41.64 19.46 -5.60
CA ASP A 226 41.95 20.13 -6.87
C ASP A 226 43.35 19.77 -7.38
N THR A 227 44.36 19.81 -6.49
CA THR A 227 45.73 19.41 -6.86
C THR A 227 45.84 17.90 -7.10
N LEU A 228 45.00 17.10 -6.44
CA LEU A 228 44.86 15.66 -6.72
C LEU A 228 44.24 15.43 -8.10
N ALA A 229 43.21 16.17 -8.50
CA ALA A 229 42.62 16.08 -9.83
C ALA A 229 43.63 16.43 -10.93
N LEU A 230 44.42 17.50 -10.70
CA LEU A 230 45.52 17.88 -11.59
C LEU A 230 46.59 16.78 -11.67
N ALA A 231 46.94 16.17 -10.54
CA ALA A 231 47.92 15.08 -10.48
C ALA A 231 47.44 13.83 -11.25
N LEU A 232 46.18 13.43 -11.03
CA LEU A 232 45.57 12.29 -11.72
C LEU A 232 45.52 12.53 -13.23
N THR A 233 45.14 13.74 -13.65
CA THR A 233 45.12 14.14 -15.07
C THR A 233 46.53 14.10 -15.66
N LEU A 234 47.53 14.66 -14.97
CA LEU A 234 48.92 14.65 -15.40
C LEU A 234 49.49 13.23 -15.53
N SER A 235 49.22 12.36 -14.54
CA SER A 235 49.61 10.94 -14.60
C SER A 235 48.96 10.21 -15.77
N HIS A 236 47.72 10.56 -16.12
CA HIS A 236 47.00 9.93 -17.22
C HIS A 236 47.55 10.36 -18.59
N ILE A 237 47.77 11.66 -18.80
CA ILE A 237 48.22 12.21 -20.09
C ILE A 237 49.72 12.05 -20.34
N THR A 238 50.52 11.82 -19.29
CA THR A 238 51.97 11.57 -19.39
C THR A 238 52.43 10.54 -18.34
N PRO A 239 52.21 9.23 -18.60
CA PRO A 239 52.53 8.15 -17.66
C PRO A 239 54.02 8.01 -17.31
N SER A 240 54.92 8.62 -18.10
CA SER A 240 56.37 8.57 -17.88
C SER A 240 56.85 9.46 -16.72
N LEU A 241 56.04 10.43 -16.27
CA LEU A 241 56.40 11.34 -15.19
C LEU A 241 56.06 10.74 -13.81
N PRO A 242 56.94 10.83 -12.81
CA PRO A 242 56.74 10.25 -11.48
C PRO A 242 55.85 11.13 -10.57
N VAL A 243 54.66 11.49 -11.07
CA VAL A 243 53.78 12.51 -10.47
C VAL A 243 53.46 12.25 -9.00
N GLY A 244 53.10 11.00 -8.64
CA GLY A 244 52.71 10.67 -7.26
C GLY A 244 53.80 10.94 -6.21
N THR A 245 55.07 10.77 -6.59
CA THR A 245 56.22 11.03 -5.68
C THR A 245 56.61 12.50 -5.60
N CYS A 246 56.10 13.34 -6.51
CA CYS A 246 56.38 14.77 -6.55
C CYS A 246 55.38 15.62 -5.76
N LEU A 247 54.30 15.02 -5.24
CA LEU A 247 53.32 15.70 -4.39
C LEU A 247 53.90 16.03 -3.01
N SER A 248 53.30 17.00 -2.32
CA SER A 248 53.65 17.35 -0.95
C SER A 248 52.46 17.13 -0.01
N PRO A 249 52.57 16.22 0.98
CA PRO A 249 53.68 15.29 1.22
C PRO A 249 53.80 14.23 0.10
N PRO A 250 55.00 13.66 -0.11
CA PRO A 250 55.20 12.64 -1.14
C PRO A 250 54.39 11.39 -0.82
N LEU A 251 53.69 10.86 -1.82
CA LEU A 251 52.94 9.62 -1.68
C LEU A 251 53.91 8.44 -1.53
N LYS A 252 53.46 7.41 -0.79
CA LYS A 252 54.26 6.22 -0.48
C LYS A 252 54.49 5.31 -1.68
N HIS A 253 53.71 5.50 -2.74
CA HIS A 253 53.78 4.73 -3.98
C HIS A 253 53.57 5.65 -5.20
N ALA A 254 54.20 5.32 -6.33
CA ALA A 254 54.15 6.12 -7.56
C ALA A 254 52.75 6.20 -8.17
N CYS A 255 52.02 5.08 -8.22
CA CYS A 255 50.60 5.07 -8.56
C CYS A 255 49.80 5.74 -7.44
N ILE A 256 49.10 6.83 -7.76
CA ILE A 256 48.36 7.67 -6.81
C ILE A 256 47.30 6.84 -6.07
N LEU A 257 46.56 5.99 -6.78
CA LEU A 257 45.45 5.16 -6.25
C LEU A 257 45.91 3.83 -5.64
N ALA A 258 47.20 3.64 -5.37
CA ALA A 258 47.71 2.41 -4.75
C ALA A 258 47.29 2.30 -3.27
N THR A 259 47.12 1.06 -2.78
CA THR A 259 46.69 0.77 -1.40
C THR A 259 47.46 1.55 -0.31
N PRO A 260 48.81 1.71 -0.38
CA PRO A 260 49.55 2.47 0.63
C PRO A 260 49.21 3.96 0.72
N ASN A 261 48.59 4.53 -0.33
CA ASN A 261 48.25 5.95 -0.44
C ASN A 261 46.81 6.25 -0.01
N LEU A 262 45.93 5.24 0.08
CA LEU A 262 44.48 5.43 0.27
C LEU A 262 44.13 6.22 1.54
N SER A 263 44.86 6.05 2.65
CA SER A 263 44.59 6.80 3.89
C SER A 263 44.88 8.30 3.78
N VAL A 264 45.88 8.67 2.97
CA VAL A 264 46.19 10.08 2.67
C VAL A 264 45.11 10.65 1.76
N LEU A 265 44.66 9.88 0.75
CA LEU A 265 43.56 10.28 -0.13
C LEU A 265 42.24 10.44 0.64
N ALA A 266 41.93 9.52 1.56
CA ALA A 266 40.76 9.59 2.43
C ALA A 266 40.72 10.88 3.24
N THR A 267 41.85 11.27 3.82
CA THR A 267 41.97 12.54 4.55
C THR A 267 41.78 13.75 3.62
N THR A 268 42.44 13.73 2.46
CA THR A 268 42.38 14.82 1.46
C THR A 268 40.95 15.05 0.96
N LEU A 269 40.25 13.97 0.59
CA LEU A 269 38.90 14.03 0.02
C LEU A 269 37.83 14.34 1.06
N ARG A 270 38.03 13.90 2.32
CA ARG A 270 37.13 14.21 3.45
C ARG A 270 37.25 15.66 3.91
N ASP A 271 38.47 16.18 3.98
CA ASP A 271 38.72 17.53 4.50
C ASP A 271 38.44 18.60 3.44
N ALA A 272 38.56 18.23 2.16
CA ALA A 272 38.24 19.05 1.00
C ALA A 272 38.81 20.48 1.08
N ALA A 273 40.06 20.60 1.54
CA ALA A 273 40.71 21.87 1.73
C ALA A 273 40.90 22.61 0.39
N PRO A 274 40.70 23.94 0.36
CA PRO A 274 40.93 24.74 -0.85
C PRO A 274 42.41 24.68 -1.27
N MET A 275 42.63 24.63 -2.57
CA MET A 275 43.94 24.73 -3.22
C MET A 275 44.74 25.96 -2.76
N HIS A 276 46.00 25.72 -2.43
CA HIS A 276 46.94 26.74 -1.96
C HIS A 276 48.35 26.49 -2.51
N TRP A 277 48.86 27.42 -3.33
CA TRP A 277 50.13 27.27 -4.04
C TRP A 277 51.31 28.00 -3.38
N ASP A 278 51.06 29.03 -2.56
CA ASP A 278 52.10 29.88 -1.98
C ASP A 278 52.29 29.58 -0.49
N ALA A 279 53.42 29.00 -0.09
CA ALA A 279 53.70 28.65 1.31
C ALA A 279 53.76 29.86 2.26
N GLU A 280 54.08 31.05 1.74
CA GLU A 280 54.26 32.26 2.54
C GLU A 280 52.93 33.03 2.75
N ALA A 281 51.93 32.76 1.92
CA ALA A 281 50.59 33.32 2.06
C ALA A 281 49.74 32.56 3.10
N PRO A 282 48.84 33.23 3.82
CA PRO A 282 47.90 32.56 4.72
C PRO A 282 46.90 31.72 3.90
N ALA A 283 46.82 30.43 4.22
CA ALA A 283 45.90 29.51 3.56
C ALA A 283 44.45 30.03 3.62
N PRO A 284 43.70 29.96 2.49
CA PRO A 284 42.31 30.39 2.47
C PRO A 284 41.50 29.60 3.50
N LYS A 285 40.74 30.31 4.34
CA LYS A 285 39.85 29.66 5.31
C LYS A 285 38.89 28.74 4.58
N ALA A 286 38.75 27.50 5.08
CA ALA A 286 37.75 26.56 4.59
C ALA A 286 36.38 27.27 4.52
N GLY A 287 35.75 27.18 3.35
CA GLY A 287 34.47 27.86 3.09
C GLY A 287 33.34 27.28 3.94
N THR A 288 32.21 27.97 3.95
CA THR A 288 30.93 27.39 4.37
C THR A 288 30.69 26.11 3.58
N TRP A 289 30.18 25.09 4.27
CA TRP A 289 29.90 23.76 3.74
C TRP A 289 29.24 23.75 2.33
N SER A 290 29.58 22.75 1.51
CA SER A 290 29.01 22.51 0.16
C SER A 290 28.19 21.22 0.10
N THR A 291 26.98 21.30 -0.45
CA THR A 291 26.10 20.16 -0.78
C THR A 291 26.65 19.29 -1.91
N HIS A 292 27.51 19.85 -2.76
CA HIS A 292 28.03 19.19 -3.95
C HIS A 292 29.33 18.43 -3.65
N LEU A 293 29.41 17.23 -4.21
CA LEU A 293 30.63 16.41 -4.17
C LEU A 293 31.72 17.05 -5.06
N PRO A 294 32.97 17.22 -4.57
CA PRO A 294 34.05 17.79 -5.38
C PRO A 294 34.29 17.04 -6.69
N PHE A 295 34.55 17.76 -7.78
CA PHE A 295 34.64 17.16 -9.14
C PHE A 295 35.70 16.06 -9.29
N VAL A 296 36.74 16.05 -8.44
CA VAL A 296 37.78 15.00 -8.45
C VAL A 296 37.21 13.60 -8.25
N TRP A 297 36.07 13.48 -7.55
CA TRP A 297 35.41 12.19 -7.36
C TRP A 297 34.92 11.60 -8.68
N ASP A 298 34.36 12.41 -9.58
CA ASP A 298 33.92 11.93 -10.89
C ASP A 298 35.13 11.40 -11.70
N LEU A 299 36.27 12.10 -11.64
CA LEU A 299 37.51 11.65 -12.27
C LEU A 299 38.02 10.30 -11.70
N ILE A 300 38.05 10.15 -10.37
CA ILE A 300 38.48 8.91 -9.72
C ILE A 300 37.53 7.75 -10.07
N LEU A 301 36.23 7.98 -9.97
CA LEU A 301 35.23 6.96 -10.28
C LEU A 301 35.25 6.55 -11.74
N ASP A 302 35.53 7.48 -12.67
CA ASP A 302 35.71 7.15 -14.08
C ASP A 302 36.91 6.24 -14.32
N LEU A 303 38.03 6.43 -13.60
CA LEU A 303 39.17 5.50 -13.66
C LEU A 303 38.80 4.09 -13.21
N TYR A 304 38.01 3.96 -12.15
CA TYR A 304 37.56 2.67 -11.62
C TYR A 304 36.50 1.97 -12.47
N LEU A 305 35.58 2.74 -13.07
CA LEU A 305 34.36 2.22 -13.68
C LEU A 305 34.40 2.20 -15.22
N GLN A 306 35.41 2.79 -15.86
CA GLN A 306 35.60 2.75 -17.32
C GLN A 306 36.76 1.86 -17.77
N GLY A 307 37.37 1.10 -16.86
CA GLY A 307 38.46 0.16 -17.19
C GLY A 307 39.80 0.83 -17.53
N SER A 308 39.98 2.11 -17.17
CA SER A 308 41.19 2.90 -17.38
C SER A 308 42.09 2.96 -16.14
N LEU A 309 41.93 1.99 -15.24
CA LEU A 309 42.63 1.96 -13.96
C LEU A 309 44.15 1.74 -14.15
N PRO A 310 45.02 2.59 -13.58
CA PRO A 310 46.46 2.42 -13.70
C PRO A 310 46.97 1.12 -13.06
N GLU A 311 48.06 0.57 -13.61
CA GLU A 311 48.74 -0.59 -13.04
C GLU A 311 49.22 -0.29 -11.59
N GLY A 312 48.95 -1.20 -10.67
CA GLY A 312 49.27 -1.04 -9.25
C GLY A 312 48.26 -0.21 -8.42
N ALA A 313 47.14 0.20 -9.00
CA ALA A 313 46.03 0.78 -8.24
C ALA A 313 45.34 -0.26 -7.34
N ALA A 314 44.78 0.19 -6.21
CA ALA A 314 44.02 -0.67 -5.32
C ALA A 314 42.70 -1.11 -5.97
N PRO A 315 42.20 -2.34 -5.70
CA PRO A 315 40.87 -2.76 -6.12
C PRO A 315 39.77 -1.82 -5.61
N LEU A 316 38.66 -1.70 -6.36
CA LEU A 316 37.53 -0.85 -5.98
C LEU A 316 36.96 -1.17 -4.58
N PRO A 317 36.84 -2.44 -4.12
CA PRO A 317 36.44 -2.74 -2.75
C PRO A 317 37.34 -2.12 -1.68
N ASP A 318 38.66 -2.13 -1.87
CA ASP A 318 39.62 -1.54 -0.93
C ASP A 318 39.54 -0.02 -0.93
N PHE A 319 39.43 0.58 -2.12
CA PHE A 319 39.20 2.01 -2.26
C PHE A 319 37.91 2.44 -1.56
N PHE A 320 36.80 1.75 -1.81
CA PHE A 320 35.51 2.08 -1.19
C PHE A 320 35.57 1.93 0.33
N ARG A 321 36.12 0.83 0.85
CA ARG A 321 36.26 0.63 2.29
C ARG A 321 37.08 1.74 2.96
N ILE A 322 38.27 2.03 2.47
CA ILE A 322 39.20 2.97 3.14
C ILE A 322 38.81 4.42 2.91
N VAL A 323 38.44 4.78 1.67
CA VAL A 323 38.26 6.17 1.24
C VAL A 323 36.81 6.63 1.41
N VAL A 324 35.83 5.73 1.36
CA VAL A 324 34.40 6.08 1.50
C VAL A 324 33.86 5.62 2.86
N ASP A 325 33.92 4.32 3.18
CA ASP A 325 33.30 3.77 4.39
C ASP A 325 33.96 4.27 5.68
N GLU A 326 35.26 4.03 5.83
CA GLU A 326 36.05 4.38 7.02
C GLU A 326 36.28 5.90 7.16
N SER A 327 35.96 6.69 6.12
CA SER A 327 36.23 8.13 6.08
C SER A 327 34.95 8.98 6.08
N LEU A 328 34.04 8.77 5.12
CA LEU A 328 32.82 9.56 4.92
C LEU A 328 31.67 9.04 5.78
N PHE A 329 31.59 7.73 5.99
CA PHE A 329 30.58 7.09 6.84
C PHE A 329 31.05 6.81 8.28
N ALA A 330 32.27 7.24 8.64
CA ALA A 330 32.82 7.05 9.98
C ALA A 330 31.83 7.46 11.10
N MET A 331 31.94 6.84 12.28
CA MET A 331 30.99 7.02 13.38
C MET A 331 30.75 8.50 13.75
N HIS A 332 31.82 9.29 13.86
CA HIS A 332 31.78 10.72 14.17
C HIS A 332 31.78 11.61 12.92
N SER A 333 31.54 11.04 11.74
CA SER A 333 31.40 11.81 10.51
C SER A 333 30.10 12.61 10.54
N SER A 334 30.19 13.86 10.10
CA SER A 334 29.07 14.79 10.08
C SER A 334 28.04 14.37 9.02
N PRO A 335 26.76 14.78 9.14
CA PRO A 335 25.74 14.42 8.15
C PRO A 335 26.09 14.84 6.73
N GLU A 336 26.82 15.94 6.59
CA GLU A 336 27.34 16.46 5.33
C GLU A 336 28.26 15.46 4.62
N ARG A 337 29.22 14.90 5.36
CA ARG A 337 30.17 13.92 4.84
C ARG A 337 29.48 12.59 4.51
N LYS A 338 28.50 12.19 5.34
CA LYS A 338 27.65 11.02 5.06
C LYS A 338 26.82 11.22 3.78
N SER A 339 26.34 12.44 3.52
CA SER A 339 25.69 12.80 2.25
C SER A 339 26.63 12.64 1.06
N TRP A 340 27.89 13.09 1.17
CA TRP A 340 28.90 12.81 0.14
C TRP A 340 29.15 11.31 -0.05
N GLY A 341 29.19 10.52 1.03
CA GLY A 341 29.28 9.07 0.96
C GLY A 341 28.14 8.45 0.14
N PHE A 342 26.89 8.88 0.37
CA PHE A 342 25.75 8.44 -0.43
C PHE A 342 25.87 8.89 -1.89
N GLN A 343 26.30 10.13 -2.16
CA GLN A 343 26.50 10.63 -3.51
C GLN A 343 27.59 9.85 -4.29
N VAL A 344 28.63 9.37 -3.61
CA VAL A 344 29.65 8.47 -4.20
C VAL A 344 29.02 7.11 -4.51
N LEU A 345 28.30 6.51 -3.55
CA LEU A 345 27.61 5.24 -3.75
C LEU A 345 26.60 5.31 -4.91
N HIS A 346 25.82 6.39 -5.02
CA HIS A 346 24.84 6.62 -6.09
C HIS A 346 25.49 6.75 -7.47
N ARG A 347 26.74 7.17 -7.56
CA ARG A 347 27.51 7.19 -8.82
C ARG A 347 28.09 5.81 -9.17
N ILE A 348 28.40 4.99 -8.16
CA ILE A 348 28.96 3.65 -8.33
C ILE A 348 27.86 2.64 -8.72
N LEU A 349 26.73 2.61 -8.00
CA LEU A 349 25.67 1.59 -8.18
C LEU A 349 25.18 1.38 -9.63
N PRO A 350 24.98 2.43 -10.45
CA PRO A 350 24.51 2.25 -11.83
C PRO A 350 25.57 1.64 -12.78
N ARG A 351 26.85 1.66 -12.39
CA ARG A 351 28.00 1.33 -13.24
C ARG A 351 28.83 0.16 -12.72
N ALA A 352 28.65 -0.23 -11.45
CA ALA A 352 29.39 -1.33 -10.85
C ALA A 352 29.05 -2.69 -11.49
N GLU A 353 30.07 -3.54 -11.55
CA GLU A 353 29.99 -4.94 -12.00
C GLU A 353 29.33 -5.83 -10.94
N PRO A 354 28.66 -6.94 -11.33
CA PRO A 354 27.92 -7.81 -10.41
C PRO A 354 28.76 -8.36 -9.25
N ASP A 355 30.02 -8.68 -9.51
CA ASP A 355 30.93 -9.26 -8.52
C ASP A 355 31.40 -8.23 -7.47
N VAL A 356 31.28 -6.93 -7.77
CA VAL A 356 31.69 -5.85 -6.86
C VAL A 356 30.55 -5.41 -5.95
N LEU A 357 29.30 -5.51 -6.41
CA LEU A 357 28.12 -5.00 -5.69
C LEU A 357 28.06 -5.43 -4.21
N PRO A 358 28.27 -6.71 -3.84
CA PRO A 358 28.19 -7.13 -2.43
C PRO A 358 29.23 -6.42 -1.55
N PHE A 359 30.41 -6.12 -2.09
CA PHE A 359 31.51 -5.49 -1.35
C PHE A 359 31.32 -3.99 -1.09
N LEU A 360 30.30 -3.38 -1.68
CA LEU A 360 29.95 -1.97 -1.42
C LEU A 360 29.18 -1.81 -0.11
N PHE A 361 28.59 -2.87 0.45
CA PHE A 361 27.75 -2.83 1.66
C PHE A 361 28.58 -3.06 2.92
N THR A 362 29.46 -2.10 3.18
CA THR A 362 30.43 -2.11 4.28
C THR A 362 29.81 -1.71 5.64
N PRO A 363 30.49 -1.95 6.78
CA PRO A 363 29.92 -1.79 8.12
C PRO A 363 29.38 -0.38 8.43
N ASN A 364 30.14 0.68 8.10
CA ASN A 364 29.72 2.03 8.47
C ASN A 364 28.60 2.56 7.56
N LEU A 365 28.64 2.21 6.28
CA LEU A 365 27.57 2.46 5.33
C LEU A 365 26.29 1.76 5.81
N MET A 366 26.33 0.46 6.10
CA MET A 366 25.14 -0.29 6.51
C MET A 366 24.52 0.28 7.78
N ARG A 367 25.34 0.57 8.79
CA ARG A 367 24.88 1.24 10.02
C ARG A 367 24.25 2.60 9.73
N THR A 368 24.87 3.42 8.89
CA THR A 368 24.33 4.73 8.52
C THR A 368 23.03 4.59 7.73
N TRP A 369 22.98 3.66 6.78
CA TRP A 369 21.85 3.46 5.88
C TRP A 369 20.63 2.95 6.64
N VAL A 370 20.79 1.91 7.47
CA VAL A 370 19.71 1.39 8.33
C VAL A 370 19.18 2.47 9.27
N ASN A 371 20.08 3.22 9.94
CA ASN A 371 19.67 4.28 10.86
C ASN A 371 18.91 5.43 10.18
N GLN A 372 19.27 5.78 8.94
CA GLN A 372 18.60 6.84 8.19
C GLN A 372 17.29 6.38 7.54
N LEU A 373 17.11 5.08 7.28
CA LEU A 373 15.83 4.54 6.79
C LEU A 373 14.81 4.33 7.92
N ALA A 374 15.26 4.15 9.17
CA ALA A 374 14.37 3.81 10.29
C ALA A 374 13.32 4.87 10.65
N GLY A 375 13.53 6.14 10.27
CA GLY A 375 12.59 7.24 10.48
C GLY A 375 12.62 8.22 9.31
N GLU A 376 11.46 8.80 8.98
CA GLU A 376 11.30 9.75 7.86
C GLU A 376 11.78 11.16 8.21
N ASP A 377 11.83 11.48 9.50
CA ASP A 377 12.33 12.72 10.12
C ASP A 377 13.87 12.88 10.00
N ARG A 378 14.57 11.80 9.67
CA ARG A 378 16.04 11.79 9.63
C ARG A 378 16.58 12.61 8.46
N LEU A 379 17.59 13.45 8.72
CA LEU A 379 18.16 14.40 7.75
C LEU A 379 18.56 13.79 6.39
N LEU A 380 19.06 12.55 6.36
CA LEU A 380 19.48 11.88 5.13
C LEU A 380 18.50 10.81 4.66
N HIS A 381 17.27 10.78 5.18
CA HIS A 381 16.25 9.80 4.81
C HIS A 381 16.05 9.74 3.29
N THR A 382 15.87 10.88 2.63
CA THR A 382 15.69 10.93 1.17
C THR A 382 16.87 10.33 0.39
N MET A 383 18.11 10.53 0.87
CA MET A 383 19.31 9.94 0.24
C MET A 383 19.38 8.43 0.48
N ALA A 384 19.03 7.99 1.70
CA ALA A 384 18.93 6.59 2.06
C ALA A 384 17.85 5.85 1.25
N GLN A 385 16.68 6.47 1.07
CA GLN A 385 15.56 5.94 0.29
C GLN A 385 15.90 5.87 -1.21
N LYS A 386 16.63 6.87 -1.74
CA LYS A 386 17.18 6.82 -3.10
C LYS A 386 18.18 5.66 -3.28
N THR A 387 18.96 5.34 -2.25
CA THR A 387 19.84 4.16 -2.27
C THR A 387 19.03 2.87 -2.43
N VAL A 388 17.89 2.72 -1.74
CA VAL A 388 16.99 1.55 -1.90
C VAL A 388 16.58 1.38 -3.37
N THR A 389 16.15 2.47 -4.01
CA THR A 389 15.72 2.44 -5.42
C THR A 389 16.86 2.03 -6.34
N MET A 390 18.05 2.62 -6.15
CA MET A 390 19.23 2.33 -6.96
C MET A 390 19.75 0.90 -6.76
N VAL A 391 19.66 0.36 -5.54
CA VAL A 391 20.04 -1.02 -5.25
C VAL A 391 19.09 -2.00 -5.95
N SER A 392 17.77 -1.76 -5.89
CA SER A 392 16.80 -2.57 -6.64
C SER A 392 17.04 -2.50 -8.15
N GLU A 393 17.40 -1.34 -8.68
CA GLU A 393 17.71 -1.16 -10.11
C GLU A 393 19.02 -1.87 -10.51
N ALA A 394 20.04 -1.83 -9.65
CA ALA A 394 21.29 -2.57 -9.86
C ALA A 394 21.06 -4.09 -9.91
N VAL A 395 20.21 -4.63 -9.03
CA VAL A 395 19.85 -6.07 -9.06
C VAL A 395 19.03 -6.42 -10.30
N LYS A 396 18.08 -5.58 -10.72
CA LYS A 396 17.31 -5.81 -11.96
C LYS A 396 18.20 -5.93 -13.19
N ARG A 397 19.29 -5.15 -13.23
CA ARG A 397 20.30 -5.21 -14.30
C ARG A 397 21.14 -6.50 -14.24
N SER A 398 21.30 -7.09 -13.06
CA SER A 398 22.13 -8.29 -12.85
C SER A 398 21.57 -9.19 -11.74
N PRO A 399 20.55 -10.03 -12.04
CA PRO A 399 19.90 -10.88 -11.03
C PRO A 399 20.84 -11.86 -10.32
N THR A 400 21.95 -12.23 -10.96
CA THR A 400 22.97 -13.13 -10.40
C THR A 400 23.63 -12.59 -9.13
N ALA A 401 23.70 -11.26 -8.95
CA ALA A 401 24.24 -10.62 -7.76
C ALA A 401 23.21 -10.54 -6.60
N GLY A 402 21.92 -10.77 -6.87
CA GLY A 402 20.86 -10.56 -5.89
C GLY A 402 21.00 -11.43 -4.64
N VAL A 403 21.38 -12.70 -4.77
CA VAL A 403 21.60 -13.59 -3.61
C VAL A 403 22.77 -13.09 -2.77
N ALA A 404 23.91 -12.80 -3.39
CA ALA A 404 25.09 -12.29 -2.67
C ALA A 404 24.78 -10.97 -1.95
N LEU A 405 23.99 -10.10 -2.58
CA LEU A 405 23.55 -8.87 -1.96
C LEU A 405 22.62 -9.10 -0.76
N VAL A 406 21.59 -9.95 -0.88
CA VAL A 406 20.72 -10.31 0.25
C VAL A 406 21.55 -10.87 1.40
N THR A 407 22.54 -11.72 1.13
CA THR A 407 23.43 -12.24 2.19
C THR A 407 24.27 -11.16 2.87
N GLN A 408 24.57 -10.04 2.20
CA GLN A 408 25.25 -8.90 2.83
C GLN A 408 24.27 -8.03 3.64
N LEU A 409 23.07 -7.78 3.10
CA LEU A 409 22.03 -6.98 3.79
C LEU A 409 21.50 -7.65 5.05
N MET A 410 21.53 -8.98 5.10
CA MET A 410 21.10 -9.80 6.25
C MET A 410 22.27 -10.39 7.05
N GLY A 411 23.49 -10.23 6.56
CA GLY A 411 24.70 -10.85 7.11
C GLY A 411 25.32 -10.06 8.25
N GLU A 412 26.64 -10.22 8.40
CA GLU A 412 27.43 -9.69 9.52
C GLU A 412 27.25 -8.18 9.78
N HIS A 413 27.11 -7.40 8.71
CA HIS A 413 27.01 -5.93 8.78
C HIS A 413 25.58 -5.42 8.62
N GLY A 414 24.64 -6.33 8.34
CA GLY A 414 23.25 -6.04 8.06
C GLY A 414 22.33 -6.27 9.24
N ARG A 415 21.05 -6.47 8.95
CA ARG A 415 20.06 -6.92 9.94
C ARG A 415 19.18 -7.99 9.34
N GLN A 416 18.92 -9.02 10.13
CA GLN A 416 18.02 -10.12 9.76
C GLN A 416 16.58 -9.67 9.51
N ASP A 417 16.18 -8.56 10.15
CA ASP A 417 14.88 -7.90 10.03
C ASP A 417 14.99 -6.55 9.30
N PHE A 418 15.94 -6.43 8.35
CA PHE A 418 16.22 -5.20 7.60
C PHE A 418 14.95 -4.50 7.11
N ASP A 419 14.08 -5.19 6.38
CA ASP A 419 12.86 -4.61 5.80
C ASP A 419 11.91 -4.06 6.89
N ARG A 420 11.81 -4.75 8.04
CA ARG A 420 11.01 -4.30 9.18
C ARG A 420 11.59 -3.06 9.84
N VAL A 421 12.89 -3.09 10.17
CA VAL A 421 13.59 -1.97 10.85
C VAL A 421 13.63 -0.73 9.98
N THR A 422 13.83 -0.91 8.68
CA THR A 422 13.91 0.19 7.71
C THR A 422 12.56 0.64 7.18
N ARG A 423 11.47 -0.07 7.52
CA ARG A 423 10.14 0.13 6.93
C ARG A 423 10.17 0.11 5.39
N THR A 424 11.03 -0.74 4.82
CA THR A 424 11.17 -0.92 3.36
C THR A 424 10.84 -2.34 2.92
N LYS A 425 10.75 -2.57 1.61
CA LYS A 425 10.60 -3.90 0.99
C LYS A 425 11.81 -4.23 0.14
N THR A 426 13.00 -3.86 0.61
CA THR A 426 14.23 -3.94 -0.19
C THR A 426 14.59 -5.39 -0.46
N ILE A 427 14.62 -6.23 0.57
CA ILE A 427 14.94 -7.65 0.44
C ILE A 427 13.82 -8.36 -0.33
N GLU A 428 12.55 -8.12 0.00
CA GLU A 428 11.43 -8.71 -0.73
C GLU A 428 11.49 -8.35 -2.23
N SER A 429 11.78 -7.08 -2.55
CA SER A 429 11.95 -6.65 -3.94
C SER A 429 13.12 -7.34 -4.63
N ILE A 430 14.26 -7.53 -3.96
CA ILE A 430 15.41 -8.24 -4.54
C ILE A 430 15.03 -9.70 -4.81
N LEU A 431 14.43 -10.40 -3.84
CA LEU A 431 14.00 -11.79 -3.96
C LEU A 431 12.97 -11.99 -5.08
N SER A 432 12.05 -11.03 -5.28
CA SER A 432 11.06 -11.09 -6.37
C SER A 432 11.66 -11.02 -7.78
N THR A 433 12.89 -10.51 -7.92
CA THR A 433 13.59 -10.41 -9.20
C THR A 433 14.46 -11.62 -9.53
N LEU A 434 14.65 -12.53 -8.56
CA LEU A 434 15.42 -13.75 -8.76
C LEU A 434 14.62 -14.77 -9.57
N ASP A 435 15.33 -15.53 -10.40
CA ASP A 435 14.79 -16.71 -11.05
C ASP A 435 14.78 -17.92 -10.09
N GLU A 436 14.23 -19.04 -10.55
CA GLU A 436 14.18 -20.27 -9.76
C GLU A 436 15.57 -20.72 -9.28
N THR A 437 16.61 -20.53 -10.10
CA THR A 437 17.98 -20.89 -9.72
C THR A 437 18.54 -19.99 -8.62
N GLY A 438 18.23 -18.69 -8.65
CA GLY A 438 18.56 -17.74 -7.59
C GLY A 438 17.88 -18.07 -6.26
N ILE A 439 16.58 -18.40 -6.28
CA ILE A 439 15.84 -18.81 -5.08
C ILE A 439 16.44 -20.11 -4.49
N GLN A 440 16.77 -21.08 -5.34
CA GLN A 440 17.40 -22.33 -4.90
C GLN A 440 18.76 -22.11 -4.22
N ARG A 441 19.59 -21.20 -4.75
CA ARG A 441 20.85 -20.79 -4.09
C ARG A 441 20.61 -20.09 -2.76
N TYR A 442 19.57 -19.26 -2.67
CA TYR A 442 19.20 -18.62 -1.40
C TYR A 442 18.73 -19.65 -0.36
N LEU A 443 17.92 -20.64 -0.76
CA LEU A 443 17.54 -21.76 0.12
C LEU A 443 18.75 -22.59 0.56
N GLU A 444 19.74 -22.81 -0.32
CA GLU A 444 21.00 -23.48 0.04
C GLU A 444 21.79 -22.69 1.08
N TYR A 445 21.86 -21.37 0.93
CA TYR A 445 22.43 -20.48 1.95
C TYR A 445 21.69 -20.60 3.29
N LEU A 446 20.36 -20.49 3.30
CA LEU A 446 19.57 -20.63 4.53
C LEU A 446 19.80 -21.99 5.22
N ARG A 447 19.87 -23.08 4.45
CA ARG A 447 20.22 -24.41 4.97
C ARG A 447 21.64 -24.44 5.54
N SER A 448 22.61 -23.81 4.88
CA SER A 448 23.99 -23.72 5.36
C SER A 448 24.07 -23.00 6.72
N VAL A 449 23.26 -21.96 6.93
CA VAL A 449 23.15 -21.26 8.22
C VAL A 449 22.55 -22.17 9.29
N ALA A 450 21.46 -22.89 8.97
CA ALA A 450 20.82 -23.81 9.92
C ALA A 450 21.72 -24.99 10.36
N TYR A 451 22.59 -25.48 9.47
CA TYR A 451 23.47 -26.63 9.71
C TYR A 451 24.90 -26.25 10.14
N GLY A 452 25.35 -25.02 9.87
CA GLY A 452 26.73 -24.57 10.08
C GLY A 452 27.14 -24.44 11.55
N MET A 453 26.17 -24.40 12.46
CA MET A 453 26.35 -24.18 13.90
C MET A 453 27.19 -25.28 14.56
N SER A 454 28.00 -24.86 15.52
CA SER A 454 28.89 -25.71 16.30
C SER A 454 28.33 -25.96 17.70
N SER A 455 28.81 -27.01 18.38
CA SER A 455 28.44 -27.30 19.77
C SER A 455 29.06 -26.34 20.78
N SER A 456 29.89 -25.39 20.35
CA SER A 456 30.45 -24.32 21.19
C SER A 456 29.63 -23.03 21.17
N ASP A 457 28.62 -22.94 20.29
CA ASP A 457 27.75 -21.77 20.18
C ASP A 457 26.67 -21.81 21.27
N ASP A 458 26.22 -20.65 21.74
CA ASP A 458 25.14 -20.53 22.73
C ASP A 458 23.82 -21.11 22.20
N ASP A 459 23.15 -21.95 22.99
CA ASP A 459 21.89 -22.62 22.63
C ASP A 459 20.80 -21.60 22.26
N LYS A 460 20.76 -20.43 22.92
CA LYS A 460 19.82 -19.35 22.58
C LYS A 460 20.10 -18.75 21.21
N HIS A 461 21.38 -18.58 20.87
CA HIS A 461 21.80 -18.08 19.57
C HIS A 461 21.47 -19.09 18.45
N VAL A 462 21.74 -20.38 18.68
CA VAL A 462 21.38 -21.49 17.77
C VAL A 462 19.87 -21.51 17.51
N ALA A 463 19.05 -21.39 18.56
CA ALA A 463 17.60 -21.35 18.45
C ALA A 463 17.11 -20.15 17.63
N SER A 464 17.57 -18.95 17.98
CA SER A 464 17.15 -17.70 17.31
C SER A 464 17.48 -17.72 15.81
N GLN A 465 18.67 -18.18 15.44
CA GLN A 465 19.10 -18.30 14.05
C GLN A 465 18.31 -19.34 13.26
N ARG A 466 18.02 -20.51 13.83
CA ARG A 466 17.18 -21.53 13.16
C ARG A 466 15.75 -21.08 12.99
N GLN A 467 15.19 -20.40 13.99
CA GLN A 467 13.88 -19.78 13.89
C GLN A 467 13.86 -18.74 12.76
N TRP A 468 14.88 -17.88 12.67
CA TRP A 468 15.01 -16.94 11.56
C TRP A 468 15.05 -17.65 10.20
N VAL A 469 15.83 -18.73 10.04
CA VAL A 469 15.82 -19.54 8.81
C VAL A 469 14.41 -20.02 8.45
N CYS A 470 13.67 -20.52 9.44
CA CYS A 470 12.30 -20.98 9.24
C CYS A 470 11.37 -19.83 8.83
N ASP A 471 11.53 -18.65 9.43
CA ASP A 471 10.76 -17.45 9.10
C ASP A 471 11.05 -16.97 7.67
N GLN A 472 12.31 -16.99 7.22
CA GLN A 472 12.67 -16.64 5.85
C GLN A 472 12.08 -17.61 4.82
N MET A 473 12.12 -18.91 5.09
CA MET A 473 11.51 -19.91 4.22
C MET A 473 9.98 -19.72 4.12
N LEU A 474 9.30 -19.45 5.24
CA LEU A 474 7.87 -19.11 5.21
C LEU A 474 7.60 -17.80 4.46
N GLY A 475 8.47 -16.80 4.62
CA GLY A 475 8.38 -15.52 3.91
C GLY A 475 8.37 -15.68 2.39
N LEU A 476 9.19 -16.58 1.84
CA LEU A 476 9.19 -16.91 0.41
C LEU A 476 7.85 -17.49 -0.06
N VAL A 477 7.23 -18.37 0.74
CA VAL A 477 5.93 -18.98 0.40
C VAL A 477 4.78 -17.97 0.48
N ARG A 478 4.84 -17.05 1.44
CA ARG A 478 3.85 -15.99 1.64
C ARG A 478 3.92 -14.88 0.60
N SER A 479 5.11 -14.57 0.09
CA SER A 479 5.25 -13.49 -0.89
C SER A 479 4.48 -13.80 -2.17
N SER A 480 3.62 -12.86 -2.56
CA SER A 480 2.89 -12.90 -3.83
C SER A 480 3.72 -12.39 -5.01
N LEU A 481 4.86 -11.74 -4.72
CA LEU A 481 5.77 -11.18 -5.72
C LEU A 481 6.77 -12.22 -6.24
N VAL A 482 7.05 -13.26 -5.44
CA VAL A 482 7.97 -14.35 -5.82
C VAL A 482 7.23 -15.39 -6.64
N THR A 483 7.79 -15.76 -7.80
CA THR A 483 7.20 -16.79 -8.66
C THR A 483 7.29 -18.17 -8.00
N LYS A 484 6.14 -18.77 -7.71
CA LYS A 484 6.00 -20.10 -7.11
C LYS A 484 6.35 -21.20 -8.11
N SER A 485 7.33 -22.04 -7.77
CA SER A 485 7.65 -23.27 -8.50
C SER A 485 7.50 -24.47 -7.57
N SER A 486 7.02 -25.59 -8.10
CA SER A 486 6.84 -26.80 -7.30
C SER A 486 8.15 -27.31 -6.70
N ALA A 487 9.29 -27.05 -7.33
CA ALA A 487 10.59 -27.56 -6.88
C ALA A 487 11.06 -26.93 -5.56
N TRP A 488 11.16 -25.59 -5.50
CA TRP A 488 11.64 -24.94 -4.29
C TRP A 488 10.61 -24.98 -3.14
N ILE A 489 9.31 -25.00 -3.45
CA ILE A 489 8.27 -25.21 -2.44
C ILE A 489 8.42 -26.60 -1.82
N TYR A 490 8.63 -27.64 -2.65
CA TYR A 490 8.88 -28.99 -2.16
C TYR A 490 10.08 -29.04 -1.21
N ASP A 491 11.17 -28.33 -1.50
CA ASP A 491 12.36 -28.29 -0.64
C ASP A 491 12.09 -27.64 0.72
N ILE A 492 11.32 -26.55 0.75
CA ILE A 492 10.90 -25.91 2.01
C ILE A 492 10.03 -26.84 2.84
N LEU A 493 9.01 -27.45 2.23
CA LEU A 493 8.12 -28.38 2.92
C LEU A 493 8.90 -29.61 3.42
N LEU A 494 9.82 -30.14 2.62
CA LEU A 494 10.67 -31.27 3.01
C LEU A 494 11.58 -30.90 4.20
N PHE A 495 12.14 -29.70 4.20
CA PHE A 495 12.94 -29.19 5.33
C PHE A 495 12.12 -29.18 6.62
N PHE A 496 10.92 -28.59 6.60
CA PHE A 496 10.07 -28.53 7.78
C PHE A 496 9.55 -29.91 8.21
N VAL A 497 9.21 -30.81 7.29
CA VAL A 497 8.80 -32.18 7.64
C VAL A 497 9.95 -32.93 8.32
N GLY A 498 11.15 -32.85 7.73
CA GLY A 498 12.31 -33.61 8.19
C GLY A 498 12.85 -33.18 9.55
N HIS A 499 12.65 -31.91 9.94
CA HIS A 499 13.06 -31.39 11.25
C HIS A 499 11.90 -31.14 12.21
N GLY A 500 10.65 -31.18 11.74
CA GLY A 500 9.45 -30.98 12.56
C GLY A 500 8.84 -32.27 13.08
N TYR A 501 8.81 -33.35 12.27
CA TYR A 501 8.16 -34.61 12.63
C TYR A 501 9.11 -35.79 12.81
N PHE A 502 10.38 -35.61 12.44
CA PHE A 502 11.37 -36.67 12.49
C PHE A 502 12.68 -36.21 13.13
N GLU A 503 13.32 -37.14 13.83
CA GLU A 503 14.70 -37.00 14.30
C GLU A 503 15.63 -37.85 13.42
N MET A 504 16.73 -37.25 12.96
CA MET A 504 17.68 -37.91 12.05
C MET A 504 18.71 -38.73 12.82
N LYS A 505 18.61 -40.06 12.72
CA LYS A 505 19.56 -41.02 13.32
C LYS A 505 20.89 -41.07 12.57
N LYS A 506 20.85 -40.91 11.25
CA LYS A 506 22.00 -40.99 10.34
C LYS A 506 21.84 -40.00 9.20
N SER A 507 22.94 -39.66 8.54
CA SER A 507 22.90 -38.92 7.27
C SER A 507 21.90 -39.57 6.31
N PRO A 508 20.92 -38.82 5.80
CA PRO A 508 19.82 -39.41 5.06
C PRO A 508 20.26 -39.89 3.67
N GLY A 509 19.59 -40.92 3.15
CA GLY A 509 19.83 -41.43 1.79
C GLY A 509 19.14 -40.61 0.70
N THR A 510 19.35 -40.96 -0.57
CA THR A 510 18.57 -40.41 -1.70
C THR A 510 17.10 -40.83 -1.60
N PRO A 511 16.12 -39.93 -1.84
CA PRO A 511 16.26 -38.57 -2.39
C PRO A 511 16.43 -37.45 -1.34
N TRP A 512 16.38 -37.76 -0.05
CA TRP A 512 16.32 -36.79 1.05
C TRP A 512 17.56 -35.92 1.20
N ASN A 513 18.74 -36.46 0.88
CA ASN A 513 20.04 -35.80 1.00
C ASN A 513 20.24 -34.58 0.09
N GLN A 514 19.31 -34.30 -0.82
CA GLN A 514 19.31 -33.08 -1.63
C GLN A 514 18.97 -31.83 -0.80
N VAL A 515 18.20 -32.00 0.28
CA VAL A 515 17.69 -30.90 1.13
C VAL A 515 18.07 -31.10 2.59
N LEU A 516 17.99 -32.34 3.07
CA LEU A 516 18.20 -32.69 4.47
C LEU A 516 19.66 -33.09 4.72
N GLN A 517 20.26 -32.53 5.76
CA GLN A 517 21.58 -32.90 6.27
C GLN A 517 21.46 -33.18 7.77
N GLN A 518 22.24 -34.14 8.27
CA GLN A 518 22.32 -34.39 9.71
C GLN A 518 22.94 -33.16 10.39
N PRO A 519 22.21 -32.47 11.28
CA PRO A 519 22.71 -31.29 11.93
C PRO A 519 23.75 -31.69 12.99
N LYS A 520 24.81 -30.87 13.16
CA LYS A 520 25.83 -31.10 14.20
C LYS A 520 25.24 -31.01 15.61
N VAL A 521 24.36 -30.03 15.81
CA VAL A 521 23.56 -29.83 17.01
C VAL A 521 22.11 -30.22 16.68
N PRO A 522 21.48 -31.21 17.35
CA PRO A 522 20.09 -31.60 17.07
C PRO A 522 19.09 -30.44 17.18
N PHE A 523 17.95 -30.53 16.51
CA PHE A 523 16.84 -29.58 16.71
C PHE A 523 16.17 -29.88 18.06
N SER A 524 16.07 -28.87 18.92
CA SER A 524 15.36 -28.94 20.20
C SER A 524 13.86 -29.09 20.01
N ALA A 525 13.12 -29.50 21.06
CA ALA A 525 11.66 -29.62 21.01
C ALA A 525 10.99 -28.32 20.52
N ALA A 526 11.34 -27.17 21.12
CA ALA A 526 10.80 -25.87 20.74
C ALA A 526 11.06 -25.51 19.26
N LEU A 527 12.23 -25.86 18.72
CA LEU A 527 12.51 -25.62 17.29
C LEU A 527 11.73 -26.57 16.37
N ARG A 528 11.44 -27.80 16.83
CA ARG A 528 10.57 -28.73 16.11
C ARG A 528 9.15 -28.15 16.03
N ASP A 529 8.65 -27.56 17.12
CA ASP A 529 7.37 -26.83 17.14
C ASP A 529 7.36 -25.68 16.14
N VAL A 530 8.43 -24.88 16.09
CA VAL A 530 8.57 -23.81 15.08
C VAL A 530 8.49 -24.41 13.67
N CYS A 531 9.21 -25.48 13.36
CA CYS A 531 9.13 -26.14 12.04
C CYS A 531 7.70 -26.60 11.72
N ARG A 532 6.97 -27.19 12.67
CA ARG A 532 5.57 -27.63 12.50
C ARG A 532 4.63 -26.45 12.23
N LEU A 533 4.70 -25.40 13.04
CA LEU A 533 3.89 -24.19 12.88
C LEU A 533 4.16 -23.49 11.54
N ARG A 534 5.43 -23.44 11.11
CA ARG A 534 5.81 -22.84 9.81
C ARG A 534 5.36 -23.70 8.63
N LEU A 535 5.38 -25.03 8.76
CA LEU A 535 4.80 -25.92 7.76
C LEU A 535 3.29 -25.71 7.63
N GLN A 536 2.57 -25.70 8.75
CA GLN A 536 1.12 -25.46 8.78
C GLN A 536 0.76 -24.11 8.16
N ALA A 537 1.55 -23.07 8.45
CA ALA A 537 1.40 -21.75 7.81
C ALA A 537 1.65 -21.83 6.30
N CYS A 538 2.69 -22.53 5.83
CA CYS A 538 2.93 -22.74 4.39
C CYS A 538 1.73 -23.43 3.73
N LEU A 539 1.19 -24.50 4.33
CA LEU A 539 0.05 -25.23 3.78
C LEU A 539 -1.23 -24.39 3.74
N THR A 540 -1.41 -23.46 4.67
CA THR A 540 -2.54 -22.51 4.68
C THR A 540 -2.46 -21.53 3.50
N GLU A 541 -1.26 -21.09 3.13
CA GLU A 541 -1.02 -20.17 2.01
C GLU A 541 -1.08 -20.89 0.65
N LEU A 542 -0.69 -22.16 0.60
CA LEU A 542 -0.60 -22.97 -0.61
C LEU A 542 -1.95 -23.59 -1.01
N ARG A 543 -2.91 -22.73 -1.38
CA ARG A 543 -4.27 -23.14 -1.78
C ARG A 543 -4.34 -23.80 -3.16
N GLU A 544 -3.43 -23.45 -4.05
CA GLU A 544 -3.36 -24.03 -5.40
C GLU A 544 -2.60 -25.37 -5.38
N PRO A 545 -3.06 -26.39 -6.14
CA PRO A 545 -2.35 -27.65 -6.24
C PRO A 545 -1.01 -27.49 -6.94
N ASN A 546 -0.11 -28.46 -6.77
CA ASN A 546 1.16 -28.50 -7.49
C ASN A 546 0.95 -28.71 -9.01
N GLU A 547 2.02 -28.68 -9.80
CA GLU A 547 1.99 -28.92 -11.25
C GLU A 547 1.35 -30.26 -11.67
N GLN A 548 1.28 -31.23 -10.76
CA GLN A 548 0.64 -32.54 -10.98
C GLN A 548 -0.84 -32.56 -10.60
N GLY A 549 -1.42 -31.43 -10.15
CA GLY A 549 -2.81 -31.33 -9.71
C GLY A 549 -3.07 -31.89 -8.31
N ARG A 550 -2.03 -32.16 -7.52
CA ARG A 550 -2.15 -32.70 -6.15
C ARG A 550 -2.01 -31.57 -5.12
N ALA A 551 -2.89 -31.56 -4.13
CA ALA A 551 -2.87 -30.59 -3.04
C ALA A 551 -1.63 -30.76 -2.14
N TRP A 552 -1.02 -29.66 -1.71
CA TRP A 552 0.20 -29.66 -0.90
C TRP A 552 0.12 -30.43 0.42
N PRO A 553 -1.00 -30.42 1.19
CA PRO A 553 -1.14 -31.27 2.37
C PRO A 553 -0.98 -32.77 2.07
N LEU A 554 -1.44 -33.23 0.90
CA LEU A 554 -1.29 -34.63 0.48
C LEU A 554 0.15 -34.94 0.04
N VAL A 555 0.84 -33.98 -0.57
CA VAL A 555 2.26 -34.10 -0.91
C VAL A 555 3.11 -34.23 0.36
N VAL A 556 2.82 -33.41 1.37
CA VAL A 556 3.45 -33.51 2.70
C VAL A 556 3.16 -34.86 3.35
N MET A 557 1.93 -35.36 3.24
CA MET A 557 1.58 -36.67 3.79
C MET A 557 2.34 -37.81 3.12
N ASP A 558 2.56 -37.77 1.80
CA ASP A 558 3.45 -38.72 1.12
C ASP A 558 4.88 -38.68 1.68
N MET A 559 5.40 -37.49 2.01
CA MET A 559 6.73 -37.35 2.62
C MET A 559 6.76 -38.04 3.99
N VAL A 560 5.78 -37.75 4.85
CA VAL A 560 5.64 -38.34 6.19
C VAL A 560 5.55 -39.87 6.12
N VAL A 561 4.73 -40.40 5.21
CA VAL A 561 4.61 -41.86 4.99
C VAL A 561 5.94 -42.47 4.54
N LYS A 562 6.61 -41.88 3.54
CA LYS A 562 7.89 -42.42 3.04
C LYS A 562 9.01 -42.33 4.08
N MET A 563 9.05 -41.27 4.88
CA MET A 563 10.05 -41.09 5.94
C MET A 563 9.80 -42.01 7.14
N SER A 564 8.53 -42.25 7.51
CA SER A 564 8.20 -43.21 8.57
C SER A 564 8.58 -44.66 8.22
N GLN A 565 8.56 -45.01 6.93
CA GLN A 565 9.03 -46.31 6.44
C GLN A 565 10.57 -46.44 6.50
N ASP A 566 11.30 -45.34 6.38
CA ASP A 566 12.77 -45.30 6.45
C ASP A 566 13.29 -45.16 7.89
N THR A 567 13.00 -46.19 8.69
CA THR A 567 13.42 -46.31 10.10
C THR A 567 14.94 -46.36 10.30
N LYS A 568 15.71 -46.52 9.22
CA LYS A 568 17.19 -46.54 9.25
C LYS A 568 17.76 -45.13 9.42
N HIS A 569 17.15 -44.13 8.80
CA HIS A 569 17.62 -42.74 8.83
C HIS A 569 16.78 -41.86 9.75
N PHE A 570 15.49 -42.14 9.91
CA PHE A 570 14.56 -41.31 10.67
C PHE A 570 13.96 -42.03 11.88
N ALA A 571 13.60 -41.25 12.90
CA ALA A 571 12.77 -41.66 14.03
C ALA A 571 11.59 -40.69 14.14
N SER A 572 10.38 -41.18 14.32
CA SER A 572 9.21 -40.33 14.57
C SER A 572 9.42 -39.54 15.87
N THR A 573 9.04 -38.27 15.88
CA THR A 573 9.04 -37.45 17.10
C THR A 573 7.72 -37.54 17.87
N ALA A 574 6.69 -38.21 17.32
CA ALA A 574 5.44 -38.45 18.03
C ALA A 574 5.68 -39.31 19.28
N THR A 575 4.94 -39.01 20.35
CA THR A 575 4.87 -39.88 21.53
C THR A 575 4.25 -41.23 21.16
N ASP A 576 4.45 -42.26 22.00
CA ASP A 576 3.83 -43.57 21.77
C ASP A 576 2.29 -43.49 21.74
N VAL A 577 1.71 -42.56 22.51
CA VAL A 577 0.27 -42.29 22.56
C VAL A 577 -0.19 -41.69 21.23
N ALA A 578 0.41 -40.59 20.78
CA ALA A 578 0.11 -39.99 19.48
C ALA A 578 0.32 -40.99 18.33
N GLN A 579 1.40 -41.77 18.36
CA GLN A 579 1.71 -42.77 17.34
C GLN A 579 0.63 -43.87 17.26
N SER A 580 0.05 -44.26 18.41
CA SER A 580 -1.05 -45.24 18.45
C SER A 580 -2.34 -44.73 17.78
N ARG A 581 -2.60 -43.42 17.83
CA ARG A 581 -3.73 -42.74 17.17
C ARG A 581 -3.46 -42.46 15.68
N ILE A 582 -2.24 -42.05 15.35
CA ILE A 582 -1.81 -41.71 13.98
C ILE A 582 -1.76 -42.95 13.08
N THR A 583 -1.35 -44.11 13.60
CA THR A 583 -1.14 -45.31 12.77
C THR A 583 -2.42 -45.82 12.08
N PRO A 584 -3.58 -45.97 12.78
CA PRO A 584 -4.86 -46.27 12.14
C PRO A 584 -5.28 -45.22 11.10
N ALA A 585 -5.08 -43.93 11.40
CA ALA A 585 -5.46 -42.83 10.52
C ALA A 585 -4.63 -42.81 9.23
N LEU A 586 -3.32 -43.04 9.31
CA LEU A 586 -2.45 -43.20 8.13
C LEU A 586 -2.89 -44.38 7.25
N ALA A 587 -3.26 -45.51 7.87
CA ALA A 587 -3.74 -46.67 7.11
C ALA A 587 -5.09 -46.41 6.42
N ALA A 588 -5.98 -45.62 7.04
CA ALA A 588 -7.23 -45.18 6.42
C ALA A 588 -6.95 -44.20 5.28
N TRP A 589 -6.09 -43.22 5.49
CA TRP A 589 -5.66 -42.26 4.47
C TRP A 589 -5.07 -42.95 3.23
N GLU A 590 -4.16 -43.91 3.39
CA GLU A 590 -3.59 -44.66 2.25
C GLU A 590 -4.65 -45.46 1.46
N ARG A 591 -5.68 -45.97 2.14
CA ARG A 591 -6.80 -46.67 1.48
C ARG A 591 -7.66 -45.69 0.69
N MET A 592 -7.93 -44.51 1.27
CA MET A 592 -8.67 -43.44 0.61
C MET A 592 -7.90 -42.93 -0.61
N ASP A 593 -6.60 -42.66 -0.51
CA ASP A 593 -5.77 -42.17 -1.63
C ASP A 593 -5.80 -43.14 -2.83
N LYS A 594 -5.68 -44.44 -2.57
CA LYS A 594 -5.80 -45.50 -3.59
C LYS A 594 -7.20 -45.62 -4.18
N ALA A 595 -8.24 -45.31 -3.41
CA ALA A 595 -9.62 -45.36 -3.86
C ALA A 595 -10.00 -44.10 -4.66
N ALA A 596 -9.63 -42.91 -4.18
CA ALA A 596 -9.83 -41.64 -4.86
C ALA A 596 -9.07 -41.58 -6.21
N ALA A 597 -7.92 -42.25 -6.34
CA ALA A 597 -7.21 -42.38 -7.61
C ALA A 597 -7.99 -43.18 -8.68
N LYS A 598 -8.98 -44.00 -8.28
CA LYS A 598 -9.81 -44.82 -9.18
C LYS A 598 -11.18 -44.20 -9.47
N GLU A 599 -11.61 -43.26 -8.64
CA GLU A 599 -12.88 -42.55 -8.79
C GLU A 599 -12.75 -41.34 -9.73
N THR A 600 -13.88 -40.84 -10.22
CA THR A 600 -13.93 -39.62 -11.05
C THR A 600 -15.12 -38.74 -10.68
N GLY A 601 -15.05 -37.44 -10.99
CA GLY A 601 -16.15 -36.48 -10.75
C GLY A 601 -16.28 -36.07 -9.28
N ALA A 602 -17.51 -35.76 -8.85
CA ALA A 602 -17.79 -35.24 -7.50
C ALA A 602 -17.28 -36.16 -6.38
N ARG A 603 -17.53 -37.48 -6.51
CA ARG A 603 -17.07 -38.48 -5.53
C ARG A 603 -15.55 -38.44 -5.32
N GLN A 604 -14.77 -38.26 -6.38
CA GLN A 604 -13.32 -38.10 -6.27
C GLN A 604 -12.97 -36.82 -5.51
N SER A 605 -13.60 -35.69 -5.86
CA SER A 605 -13.36 -34.41 -5.18
C SER A 605 -13.71 -34.46 -3.69
N HIS A 606 -14.82 -35.10 -3.31
CA HIS A 606 -15.21 -35.30 -1.91
C HIS A 606 -14.22 -36.18 -1.15
N MET A 607 -13.77 -37.29 -1.75
CA MET A 607 -12.75 -38.15 -1.15
C MET A 607 -11.42 -37.40 -0.97
N ARG A 608 -10.98 -36.62 -1.97
CA ARG A 608 -9.78 -35.79 -1.88
C ARG A 608 -9.90 -34.70 -0.81
N ALA A 609 -11.06 -34.09 -0.64
CA ALA A 609 -11.30 -33.10 0.40
C ALA A 609 -11.16 -33.73 1.80
N LEU A 610 -11.77 -34.90 2.01
CA LEU A 610 -11.64 -35.59 3.30
C LEU A 610 -10.21 -36.12 3.55
N GLU A 611 -9.49 -36.52 2.51
CA GLU A 611 -8.05 -36.85 2.62
C GLU A 611 -7.21 -35.66 3.08
N ILE A 612 -7.52 -34.44 2.62
CA ILE A 612 -6.84 -33.22 3.06
C ILE A 612 -7.12 -32.96 4.53
N LEU A 613 -8.38 -33.12 4.96
CA LEU A 613 -8.76 -32.93 6.37
C LEU A 613 -8.09 -33.96 7.28
N LEU A 614 -8.11 -35.23 6.87
CA LEU A 614 -7.45 -36.32 7.61
C LEU A 614 -5.93 -36.10 7.65
N ALA A 615 -5.33 -35.65 6.55
CA ALA A 615 -3.92 -35.31 6.54
C ALA A 615 -3.58 -34.16 7.50
N ALA A 616 -4.41 -33.11 7.54
CA ALA A 616 -4.25 -31.99 8.45
C ALA A 616 -4.38 -32.41 9.91
N ALA A 617 -5.40 -33.21 10.25
CA ALA A 617 -5.59 -33.74 11.60
C ALA A 617 -4.40 -34.61 12.03
N ILE A 618 -3.92 -35.51 11.16
CA ILE A 618 -2.72 -36.32 11.43
C ILE A 618 -1.53 -35.44 11.77
N LEU A 619 -1.27 -34.38 10.98
CA LEU A 619 -0.14 -33.47 11.19
C LEU A 619 -0.21 -32.71 12.52
N VAL A 620 -1.41 -32.41 13.03
CA VAL A 620 -1.62 -31.76 14.33
C VAL A 620 -1.50 -32.77 15.47
N THR A 621 -1.98 -34.01 15.32
CA THR A 621 -1.86 -35.07 16.36
C THR A 621 -0.41 -35.39 16.73
N PHE A 622 0.57 -35.09 15.88
CA PHE A 622 2.00 -35.23 16.21
C PHE A 622 2.46 -34.31 17.36
N GLU A 623 1.75 -33.22 17.63
CA GLU A 623 2.06 -32.27 18.72
C GLU A 623 1.70 -32.86 20.09
N ASP A 624 0.78 -33.83 20.14
CA ASP A 624 0.31 -34.54 21.35
C ASP A 624 -0.11 -33.57 22.48
N THR A 625 -0.77 -32.47 22.12
CA THR A 625 -1.41 -31.55 23.06
C THR A 625 -2.74 -32.14 23.55
N ASP A 626 -3.24 -31.66 24.69
CA ASP A 626 -4.56 -32.07 25.21
C ASP A 626 -5.70 -31.75 24.22
N GLU A 627 -5.54 -30.67 23.45
CA GLU A 627 -6.42 -30.27 22.34
C GLU A 627 -6.37 -31.22 21.14
N SER A 628 -5.29 -32.00 20.97
CA SER A 628 -5.12 -32.90 19.83
C SER A 628 -5.68 -34.32 20.06
N GLN A 629 -6.20 -34.56 21.27
CA GLN A 629 -6.83 -35.81 21.62
C GLN A 629 -8.14 -35.96 20.83
N ASP A 630 -8.41 -37.17 20.34
CA ASP A 630 -9.66 -37.55 19.69
C ASP A 630 -10.03 -36.82 18.37
N LEU A 631 -9.10 -36.08 17.74
CA LEU A 631 -9.34 -35.43 16.43
C LEU A 631 -9.56 -36.41 15.28
N LEU A 632 -8.94 -37.59 15.34
CA LEU A 632 -8.89 -38.53 14.23
C LEU A 632 -10.12 -39.45 14.17
N GLU A 633 -10.71 -39.81 15.33
CA GLU A 633 -11.80 -40.78 15.40
C GLU A 633 -13.08 -40.27 14.70
N PRO A 634 -13.57 -39.04 14.95
CA PRO A 634 -14.74 -38.50 14.24
C PRO A 634 -14.55 -38.44 12.73
N LEU A 635 -13.34 -38.07 12.27
CA LEU A 635 -13.00 -38.02 10.84
C LEU A 635 -12.98 -39.40 10.19
N LEU A 636 -12.46 -40.40 10.90
CA LEU A 636 -12.44 -41.79 10.43
C LEU A 636 -13.85 -42.34 10.33
N ASP A 637 -14.72 -42.07 11.29
CA ASP A 637 -16.10 -42.53 11.27
C ASP A 637 -16.92 -41.83 10.18
N ALA A 638 -16.77 -40.51 10.02
CA ALA A 638 -17.36 -39.76 8.91
C ALA A 638 -16.89 -40.33 7.55
N SER A 639 -15.59 -40.66 7.41
CA SER A 639 -15.04 -41.24 6.17
C SER A 639 -15.64 -42.62 5.84
N GLN A 640 -15.88 -43.44 6.87
CA GLN A 640 -16.48 -44.75 6.71
C GLN A 640 -17.95 -44.63 6.30
N MET A 641 -18.71 -43.76 6.96
CA MET A 641 -20.12 -43.54 6.65
C MET A 641 -20.34 -42.96 5.26
N LEU A 642 -19.51 -42.00 4.82
CA LEU A 642 -19.67 -41.33 3.53
C LEU A 642 -19.26 -42.21 2.34
N PHE A 643 -18.21 -43.05 2.49
CA PHE A 643 -17.60 -43.72 1.34
C PHE A 643 -17.62 -45.26 1.39
N GLN A 644 -17.92 -45.89 2.53
CA GLN A 644 -17.98 -47.36 2.65
C GLN A 644 -19.42 -47.84 2.84
N GLU A 645 -19.94 -48.63 1.89
CA GLU A 645 -21.28 -49.22 2.02
C GLU A 645 -21.33 -50.24 3.18
N LYS A 646 -22.28 -50.06 4.11
CA LYS A 646 -22.57 -51.06 5.17
C LYS A 646 -22.86 -52.42 4.52
N LYS A 647 -21.96 -53.39 4.68
CA LYS A 647 -22.27 -54.81 4.42
C LYS A 647 -23.42 -55.22 5.34
N LYS A 648 -24.63 -55.39 4.77
CA LYS A 648 -25.82 -55.91 5.46
C LYS A 648 -25.48 -57.12 6.33
N LYS A 649 -25.39 -56.94 7.65
CA LYS A 649 -25.53 -58.02 8.63
C LYS A 649 -26.81 -57.79 9.43
N LYS A 650 -27.61 -58.85 9.43
CA LYS A 650 -28.97 -59.06 9.95
C LYS A 650 -29.30 -58.34 11.26
N GLN A 651 -30.46 -57.66 11.23
CA GLN A 651 -31.53 -57.60 12.25
C GLN A 651 -31.17 -58.10 13.66
N GLN A 652 -31.03 -57.17 14.62
CA GLN A 652 -31.86 -57.08 15.83
C GLN A 652 -31.28 -56.02 16.79
N GLN A 653 -31.79 -54.79 16.72
CA GLN A 653 -32.29 -54.02 17.86
C GLN A 653 -32.71 -52.64 17.34
N GLN A 654 -34.02 -52.49 17.19
CA GLN A 654 -34.68 -51.26 16.81
C GLN A 654 -35.30 -50.71 18.09
N GLN A 655 -34.65 -49.72 18.70
CA GLN A 655 -35.29 -48.70 19.50
C GLN A 655 -34.31 -47.54 19.76
N GLN A 656 -34.67 -46.38 19.19
CA GLN A 656 -34.16 -45.04 19.52
C GLN A 656 -32.67 -44.75 19.28
N ARG A 657 -32.29 -44.61 18.00
CA ARG A 657 -31.43 -43.52 17.52
C ARG A 657 -31.84 -43.29 16.07
N GLU A 658 -32.29 -42.08 15.74
CA GLU A 658 -32.42 -41.65 14.35
C GLU A 658 -31.07 -41.92 13.66
N GLU A 659 -31.10 -42.48 12.45
CA GLU A 659 -29.86 -42.83 11.73
C GLU A 659 -29.10 -41.54 11.41
N ILE A 660 -28.15 -41.15 12.28
CA ILE A 660 -27.21 -40.04 12.03
C ILE A 660 -26.55 -40.30 10.66
N GLY A 661 -26.78 -39.40 9.71
CA GLY A 661 -26.24 -39.51 8.37
C GLY A 661 -24.75 -39.15 8.32
N GLY A 662 -24.08 -39.52 7.23
CA GLY A 662 -22.64 -39.27 7.07
C GLY A 662 -22.28 -37.78 6.99
N MET A 663 -23.23 -36.92 6.60
CA MET A 663 -23.03 -35.47 6.51
C MET A 663 -23.10 -34.79 7.88
N GLU A 664 -24.00 -35.26 8.74
CA GLU A 664 -24.11 -34.81 10.13
C GLU A 664 -22.81 -35.15 10.88
N MET A 665 -22.30 -36.39 10.74
CA MET A 665 -21.00 -36.76 11.34
C MET A 665 -19.81 -35.93 10.82
N LEU A 666 -19.82 -35.57 9.52
CA LEU A 666 -18.80 -34.68 8.97
C LEU A 666 -18.92 -33.27 9.58
N THR A 667 -20.15 -32.79 9.79
CA THR A 667 -20.42 -31.47 10.38
C THR A 667 -19.94 -31.44 11.83
N ASP A 668 -20.25 -32.47 12.63
CA ASP A 668 -19.75 -32.63 14.01
C ASP A 668 -18.22 -32.64 14.04
N ALA A 669 -17.59 -33.38 13.13
CA ALA A 669 -16.13 -33.43 13.04
C ALA A 669 -15.53 -32.07 12.64
N LEU A 670 -16.17 -31.31 11.75
CA LEU A 670 -15.74 -29.96 11.40
C LEU A 670 -15.89 -28.99 12.58
N ILE A 671 -16.97 -29.08 13.34
CA ILE A 671 -17.21 -28.26 14.54
C ILE A 671 -16.12 -28.54 15.58
N GLY A 672 -15.86 -29.81 15.91
CA GLY A 672 -14.80 -30.17 16.86
C GLY A 672 -13.41 -29.69 16.42
N LEU A 673 -13.12 -29.70 15.12
CA LEU A 673 -11.86 -29.11 14.60
C LEU A 673 -11.83 -27.58 14.69
N LEU A 674 -12.98 -26.92 14.63
CA LEU A 674 -13.10 -25.46 14.74
C LEU A 674 -13.12 -24.97 16.19
N GLU A 675 -13.50 -25.79 17.16
CA GLU A 675 -13.34 -25.48 18.58
C GLU A 675 -11.87 -25.22 18.92
N LEU A 676 -10.97 -25.99 18.31
CA LEU A 676 -9.52 -25.83 18.52
C LEU A 676 -8.97 -24.46 18.09
N SER A 677 -7.93 -24.03 18.80
CA SER A 677 -7.21 -22.77 18.57
C SER A 677 -6.26 -22.80 17.35
N SER A 678 -6.55 -23.62 16.32
CA SER A 678 -5.68 -23.82 15.15
C SER A 678 -6.16 -23.09 13.89
N ALA A 679 -5.38 -22.09 13.45
CA ALA A 679 -5.62 -21.39 12.19
C ALA A 679 -5.50 -22.32 10.95
N PHE A 680 -4.62 -23.32 11.02
CA PHE A 680 -4.44 -24.31 9.96
C PHE A 680 -5.66 -25.22 9.84
N LEU A 681 -6.16 -25.79 10.94
CA LEU A 681 -7.37 -26.61 10.92
C LEU A 681 -8.59 -25.80 10.47
N ARG A 682 -8.76 -24.55 10.94
CA ARG A 682 -9.82 -23.65 10.42
C ARG A 682 -9.76 -23.50 8.91
N ALA A 683 -8.59 -23.26 8.35
CA ALA A 683 -8.42 -23.10 6.90
C ALA A 683 -8.76 -24.40 6.13
N MET A 684 -8.29 -25.55 6.62
CA MET A 684 -8.56 -26.85 6.00
C MET A 684 -10.04 -27.23 6.11
N SER A 685 -10.66 -27.06 7.28
CA SER A 685 -12.09 -27.27 7.52
C SER A 685 -12.96 -26.41 6.59
N THR A 686 -12.62 -25.12 6.44
CA THR A 686 -13.33 -24.20 5.53
C THR A 686 -13.20 -24.63 4.06
N GLN A 687 -12.01 -25.06 3.64
CA GLN A 687 -11.78 -25.57 2.28
C GLN A 687 -12.63 -26.82 2.00
N VAL A 688 -12.65 -27.75 2.95
CA VAL A 688 -13.38 -29.02 2.82
C VAL A 688 -14.89 -28.79 2.83
N PHE A 689 -15.37 -27.94 3.74
CA PHE A 689 -16.77 -27.53 3.78
C PHE A 689 -17.23 -26.93 2.45
N GLY A 690 -16.39 -26.11 1.80
CA GLY A 690 -16.69 -25.56 0.47
C GLY A 690 -17.00 -26.64 -0.58
N VAL A 691 -16.25 -27.76 -0.58
CA VAL A 691 -16.45 -28.89 -1.51
C VAL A 691 -17.73 -29.67 -1.20
N PHE A 692 -18.06 -29.81 0.09
CA PHE A 692 -19.28 -30.51 0.55
C PHE A 692 -20.53 -29.61 0.62
N SER A 693 -20.39 -28.30 0.40
CA SER A 693 -21.49 -27.33 0.55
C SER A 693 -22.76 -27.70 -0.22
N GLY A 694 -22.64 -28.34 -1.38
CA GLY A 694 -23.80 -28.78 -2.18
C GLY A 694 -24.58 -29.96 -1.61
N GLU A 695 -24.01 -30.71 -0.66
CA GLU A 695 -24.60 -31.92 -0.06
C GLU A 695 -25.13 -31.68 1.37
N MET A 696 -25.00 -30.44 1.88
CA MET A 696 -25.50 -30.09 3.21
C MET A 696 -27.01 -30.30 3.33
N THR A 697 -27.42 -30.98 4.40
CA THR A 697 -28.82 -31.25 4.73
C THR A 697 -29.40 -30.11 5.57
N LYS A 698 -30.72 -30.12 5.77
CA LYS A 698 -31.41 -29.22 6.71
C LYS A 698 -30.83 -29.37 8.11
N ASP A 699 -30.68 -30.61 8.56
CA ASP A 699 -30.23 -30.95 9.93
C ASP A 699 -28.75 -30.57 10.13
N SER A 700 -27.90 -30.75 9.11
CA SER A 700 -26.48 -30.32 9.18
C SER A 700 -26.33 -28.80 9.32
N LEU A 701 -27.20 -28.01 8.64
CA LEU A 701 -27.17 -26.55 8.76
C LEU A 701 -27.76 -26.07 10.08
N ASP A 702 -28.82 -26.72 10.57
CA ASP A 702 -29.38 -26.41 11.87
C ASP A 702 -28.36 -26.70 12.98
N HIS A 703 -27.60 -27.80 12.87
CA HIS A 703 -26.51 -28.10 13.80
C HIS A 703 -25.44 -27.00 13.85
N LEU A 704 -25.05 -26.41 12.71
CA LEU A 704 -24.14 -25.26 12.67
C LEU A 704 -24.76 -23.99 13.26
N ILE A 705 -26.06 -23.78 13.07
CA ILE A 705 -26.77 -22.61 13.63
C ILE A 705 -26.88 -22.73 15.15
N ASP A 706 -27.13 -23.93 15.67
CA ASP A 706 -27.26 -24.20 17.10
C ASP A 706 -25.97 -23.85 17.87
N GLN A 707 -24.80 -24.05 17.25
CA GLN A 707 -23.48 -23.65 17.79
C GLN A 707 -23.29 -22.14 17.98
N LEU A 708 -24.25 -21.29 17.58
CA LEU A 708 -24.20 -19.84 17.73
C LEU A 708 -24.93 -19.34 19.00
N GLY A 709 -25.41 -20.24 19.86
CA GLY A 709 -26.01 -19.89 21.17
C GLY A 709 -27.37 -19.21 21.08
N LEU A 710 -28.08 -19.32 19.96
CA LEU A 710 -29.38 -18.67 19.75
C LEU A 710 -30.57 -19.37 20.43
N ASN A 711 -30.38 -20.63 20.82
CA ASN A 711 -31.42 -21.51 21.38
C ASN A 711 -31.20 -21.83 22.88
N GLU A 712 -30.17 -21.23 23.49
CA GLU A 712 -30.03 -21.26 24.94
C GLU A 712 -31.13 -20.35 25.50
N GLU A 713 -32.16 -20.95 26.10
CA GLU A 713 -32.96 -20.22 27.09
C GLU A 713 -31.95 -19.68 28.11
N PRO A 714 -32.07 -18.42 28.58
CA PRO A 714 -31.28 -18.01 29.72
C PRO A 714 -31.58 -19.02 30.81
N GLU A 715 -30.66 -19.94 31.08
CA GLU A 715 -30.75 -20.77 32.26
C GLU A 715 -30.87 -19.78 33.40
N ASP A 716 -31.93 -19.93 34.20
CA ASP A 716 -32.17 -19.22 35.44
C ASP A 716 -30.93 -19.42 36.34
N ASN A 717 -29.90 -18.62 36.10
CA ASN A 717 -28.85 -18.34 37.05
C ASN A 717 -29.34 -17.07 37.74
N ASP A 718 -29.89 -17.25 38.93
CA ASP A 718 -30.55 -16.25 39.81
C ASP A 718 -29.60 -15.11 40.24
N GLU A 719 -28.90 -14.45 39.30
CA GLU A 719 -28.01 -13.31 39.54
C GLU A 719 -28.00 -12.37 38.32
N ALA A 720 -29.13 -11.72 38.02
CA ALA A 720 -29.15 -10.47 37.25
C ALA A 720 -30.54 -9.82 37.25
N MET A 721 -30.77 -8.89 38.18
CA MET A 721 -31.44 -7.63 37.86
C MET A 721 -30.97 -6.59 38.87
N ASP A 722 -30.05 -5.71 38.44
CA ASP A 722 -30.20 -4.30 38.75
C ASP A 722 -30.23 -3.55 37.41
N GLU A 723 -31.41 -2.97 37.16
CA GLU A 723 -31.69 -2.05 36.09
C GLU A 723 -31.20 -0.67 36.52
N ASP A 724 -30.22 -0.09 35.80
CA ASP A 724 -30.12 1.36 35.69
C ASP A 724 -30.01 1.74 34.21
N GLU A 725 -31.12 2.25 33.68
CA GLU A 725 -31.25 2.88 32.37
C GLU A 725 -30.73 4.34 32.42
N GLU A 726 -29.94 4.66 31.40
CA GLU A 726 -29.71 5.97 30.76
C GLU A 726 -29.05 7.11 31.58
N GLU A 727 -27.81 7.48 31.18
CA GLU A 727 -27.50 8.86 30.80
C GLU A 727 -26.32 8.95 29.79
N GLY A 728 -26.58 9.58 28.63
CA GLY A 728 -25.60 10.39 27.89
C GLY A 728 -24.67 9.73 26.88
N GLU A 729 -25.12 9.60 25.62
CA GLU A 729 -24.23 9.55 24.45
C GLU A 729 -23.42 10.86 24.33
N GLU A 730 -22.08 10.79 24.27
CA GLU A 730 -21.29 11.77 23.54
C GLU A 730 -20.77 11.12 22.24
N GLU A 731 -21.20 11.72 21.13
CA GLU A 731 -20.88 11.36 19.76
C GLU A 731 -19.39 11.60 19.48
N GLU A 732 -18.70 10.60 18.91
CA GLU A 732 -17.40 10.80 18.28
C GLU A 732 -17.54 11.77 17.09
N GLU A 733 -17.06 13.00 17.25
CA GLU A 733 -16.72 13.88 16.12
C GLU A 733 -15.32 13.52 15.60
N ASP A 734 -15.28 12.99 14.36
CA ASP A 734 -14.11 13.00 13.49
C ASP A 734 -13.52 14.43 13.41
N VAL A 735 -12.29 14.63 13.90
CA VAL A 735 -11.46 15.80 13.56
C VAL A 735 -10.07 15.34 13.11
N ASP A 736 -9.70 15.84 11.94
CA ASP A 736 -8.45 15.69 11.20
C ASP A 736 -7.16 15.76 12.04
N ASP A 737 -6.16 15.01 11.54
CA ASP A 737 -4.72 15.08 11.79
C ASP A 737 -4.17 16.47 12.15
N GLU A 738 -3.38 16.57 13.23
CA GLU A 738 -2.07 17.25 13.27
C GLU A 738 -1.30 16.92 14.58
N ASP A 739 0.01 16.71 14.43
CA ASP A 739 1.01 16.24 15.41
C ASP A 739 1.13 17.08 16.70
N ASP A 740 1.40 16.45 17.87
CA ASP A 740 2.72 16.43 18.54
C ASP A 740 2.68 15.65 19.88
N ASP A 741 3.83 15.03 20.21
CA ASP A 741 4.14 14.21 21.38
C ASP A 741 3.97 14.92 22.75
N ASP A 742 3.58 14.17 23.79
CA ASP A 742 4.35 14.09 25.05
C ASP A 742 3.82 12.99 26.00
N GLU A 743 4.77 12.24 26.58
CA GLU A 743 4.63 11.15 27.57
C GLU A 743 4.10 11.65 28.93
N VAL A 744 3.15 10.92 29.54
CA VAL A 744 2.91 10.85 31.01
C VAL A 744 2.03 9.62 31.29
N ASP A 745 2.55 8.57 31.93
CA ASP A 745 2.69 8.35 33.39
C ASP A 745 1.32 8.11 34.05
N ASP A 746 1.11 6.84 34.45
CA ASP A 746 -0.05 6.32 35.16
C ASP A 746 -0.15 6.98 36.54
N ASP A 747 -1.22 7.74 36.79
CA ASP A 747 -1.71 8.04 38.13
C ASP A 747 -3.26 7.98 38.07
N ASP A 748 -3.80 6.80 38.39
CA ASP A 748 -5.21 6.58 38.71
C ASP A 748 -5.50 7.16 40.10
N ASP A 749 -6.29 8.24 40.17
CA ASP A 749 -7.05 8.65 41.35
C ASP A 749 -8.54 8.53 40.97
N ASP A 750 -9.24 7.49 41.44
CA ASP A 750 -10.70 7.47 41.52
C ASP A 750 -11.12 7.29 42.98
N ASP A 751 -11.95 8.23 43.41
CA ASP A 751 -12.58 8.38 44.73
C ASP A 751 -13.50 7.18 45.07
N ASP A 752 -13.49 6.82 46.34
CA ASP A 752 -14.38 5.86 47.01
C ASP A 752 -15.87 6.27 46.93
N ASP A 753 -16.74 5.31 46.64
CA ASP A 753 -18.08 5.23 47.23
C ASP A 753 -18.42 3.74 47.47
N ASP A 754 -18.36 3.36 48.75
CA ASP A 754 -18.79 2.07 49.31
C ASP A 754 -20.32 1.96 49.29
N ASP A 755 -20.84 0.79 48.89
CA ASP A 755 -22.06 0.24 49.47
C ASP A 755 -21.93 -1.30 49.58
N ASP A 756 -21.97 -1.78 50.82
CA ASP A 756 -21.90 -3.17 51.26
C ASP A 756 -23.13 -3.99 50.80
N ASP A 757 -22.90 -5.15 50.17
CA ASP A 757 -23.86 -6.26 50.14
C ASP A 757 -23.19 -7.59 50.55
N ASP A 758 -23.86 -8.27 51.48
CA ASP A 758 -23.37 -9.31 52.39
C ASP A 758 -23.62 -10.71 51.78
N ASP A 759 -22.67 -11.22 50.98
CA ASP A 759 -22.71 -12.56 50.38
C ASP A 759 -21.89 -13.62 51.14
N GLU A 760 -22.38 -14.87 51.13
CA GLU A 760 -21.74 -16.02 51.81
C GLU A 760 -20.28 -16.27 51.34
N VAL A 761 -19.34 -16.04 52.25
CA VAL A 761 -17.88 -16.08 52.02
C VAL A 761 -17.36 -17.49 51.60
N ASP A 762 -16.64 -17.54 50.48
CA ASP A 762 -15.97 -18.72 49.91
C ASP A 762 -15.06 -19.46 50.94
N PRO A 763 -15.21 -20.79 51.16
CA PRO A 763 -14.39 -21.58 52.08
C PRO A 763 -12.88 -21.50 51.82
N ILE A 764 -12.46 -21.28 50.56
CA ILE A 764 -11.04 -21.19 50.17
C ILE A 764 -10.48 -19.81 50.54
N LEU A 765 -11.28 -18.76 50.37
CA LEU A 765 -10.95 -17.41 50.81
C LEU A 765 -10.81 -17.37 52.34
N ARG A 766 -11.75 -18.02 53.05
CA ARG A 766 -11.70 -18.18 54.52
C ARG A 766 -10.44 -18.90 54.98
N SER A 767 -10.02 -19.96 54.29
CA SER A 767 -8.77 -20.68 54.60
C SER A 767 -7.53 -19.82 54.39
N ARG A 768 -7.48 -18.98 53.34
CA ARG A 768 -6.32 -18.12 53.05
C ARG A 768 -6.24 -16.91 53.98
N VAL A 769 -7.39 -16.35 54.35
CA VAL A 769 -7.51 -15.32 55.38
C VAL A 769 -7.07 -15.88 56.73
N GLU A 770 -7.53 -17.07 57.14
CA GLU A 770 -7.05 -17.74 58.36
C GLU A 770 -5.54 -18.05 58.35
N GLU A 771 -4.97 -18.34 57.19
CA GLU A 771 -3.54 -18.59 57.02
C GLU A 771 -2.73 -17.27 57.13
N ALA A 772 -3.27 -16.16 56.63
CA ALA A 772 -2.71 -14.81 56.82
C ALA A 772 -2.76 -14.36 58.29
N PHE A 773 -3.84 -14.70 59.02
CA PHE A 773 -3.95 -14.51 60.47
C PHE A 773 -2.95 -15.38 61.26
N ARG A 774 -2.75 -16.65 60.84
CA ARG A 774 -1.76 -17.56 61.46
C ARG A 774 -0.32 -17.13 61.20
N ALA A 775 0.00 -16.67 59.99
CA ALA A 775 1.34 -16.23 59.61
C ALA A 775 1.77 -14.94 60.33
N SER A 776 0.80 -14.14 60.80
CA SER A 776 1.04 -12.90 61.55
C SER A 776 1.15 -13.09 63.06
N GLY A 777 1.05 -14.34 63.56
CA GLY A 777 1.42 -14.71 64.93
C GLY A 777 0.32 -14.59 65.99
N MET A 778 -0.97 -14.51 65.63
CA MET A 778 -2.06 -14.24 66.59
C MET A 778 -2.89 -15.47 67.02
N ALA A 779 -2.37 -16.68 66.86
CA ALA A 779 -3.11 -17.90 67.21
C ALA A 779 -2.35 -18.77 68.21
N GLU A 780 -2.12 -18.28 69.43
CA GLU A 780 -1.88 -19.12 70.61
C GLU A 780 -2.51 -18.50 71.87
N ALA A 781 -3.69 -19.01 72.27
CA ALA A 781 -4.02 -19.31 73.67
C ALA A 781 -5.32 -20.13 73.72
N GLU A 782 -5.21 -21.36 74.21
CA GLU A 782 -6.28 -22.34 74.39
C GLU A 782 -7.31 -21.93 75.45
N GLU A 783 -8.48 -22.54 75.35
CA GLU A 783 -9.54 -22.61 76.35
C GLU A 783 -9.00 -22.88 77.77
N GLU A 784 -9.14 -21.95 78.72
CA GLU A 784 -9.62 -22.20 80.10
C GLU A 784 -9.73 -20.89 80.94
N GLU A 785 -10.91 -20.74 81.55
CA GLU A 785 -11.34 -19.91 82.69
C GLU A 785 -10.55 -18.64 83.15
N SER A 786 -11.23 -17.51 82.99
CA SER A 786 -11.50 -16.48 84.02
C SER A 786 -10.50 -15.33 84.29
N VAL A 787 -11.08 -14.11 84.16
CA VAL A 787 -10.80 -12.84 84.86
C VAL A 787 -9.75 -11.88 84.27
N GLU A 788 -10.28 -10.68 83.94
CA GLU A 788 -9.69 -9.32 83.93
C GLU A 788 -8.71 -8.91 82.82
N ASP A 789 -9.24 -8.10 81.91
CA ASP A 789 -8.65 -6.90 81.27
C ASP A 789 -7.12 -6.74 81.36
N GLU A 790 -6.42 -7.17 80.30
CA GLU A 790 -5.26 -6.45 79.78
C GLU A 790 -5.38 -6.34 78.26
N GLU A 791 -5.73 -5.14 77.79
CA GLU A 791 -5.69 -4.71 76.40
C GLU A 791 -4.25 -4.79 75.87
N GLU A 792 -3.91 -5.86 75.13
CA GLU A 792 -2.77 -5.80 74.22
C GLU A 792 -3.22 -4.98 72.99
N ALA A 793 -2.98 -3.67 73.07
CA ALA A 793 -3.13 -2.74 71.97
C ALA A 793 -2.30 -3.21 70.77
N PHE A 794 -2.99 -3.54 69.68
CA PHE A 794 -2.39 -3.76 68.37
C PHE A 794 -1.64 -2.49 67.97
N ASP A 795 -0.41 -2.64 67.51
CA ASP A 795 0.36 -1.55 66.91
C ASP A 795 -0.29 -1.18 65.56
N ASP A 796 -0.59 0.10 65.31
CA ASP A 796 -1.27 0.56 64.08
C ASP A 796 -0.55 0.07 62.80
N GLU A 797 0.78 -0.13 62.90
CA GLU A 797 1.62 -0.64 61.82
C GLU A 797 1.42 -2.15 61.53
N GLN A 798 0.94 -2.93 62.49
CA GLN A 798 0.57 -4.34 62.30
C GLN A 798 -0.82 -4.50 61.68
N MET A 799 -1.75 -3.59 61.99
CA MET A 799 -3.12 -3.60 61.42
C MET A 799 -3.10 -3.19 59.94
N ALA A 800 -2.30 -2.17 59.59
CA ALA A 800 -2.10 -1.76 58.19
C ALA A 800 -1.49 -2.88 57.33
N GLN A 801 -0.51 -3.62 57.85
CA GLN A 801 0.10 -4.75 57.11
C GLN A 801 -0.85 -5.94 56.90
N LEU A 802 -1.88 -6.09 57.73
CA LEU A 802 -2.93 -7.09 57.55
C LEU A 802 -3.93 -6.63 56.49
N ASP A 803 -4.37 -5.37 56.52
CA ASP A 803 -5.26 -4.80 55.50
C ASP A 803 -4.61 -4.80 54.11
N ASP A 804 -3.35 -4.40 53.98
CA ASP A 804 -2.62 -4.44 52.71
C ASP A 804 -2.58 -5.87 52.12
N LYS A 805 -2.36 -6.87 52.96
CA LYS A 805 -2.33 -8.29 52.54
C LYS A 805 -3.73 -8.80 52.18
N LEU A 806 -4.76 -8.37 52.90
CA LEU A 806 -6.13 -8.73 52.59
C LEU A 806 -6.55 -8.08 51.26
N ALA A 807 -6.27 -6.80 51.06
CA ALA A 807 -6.51 -6.06 49.82
C ALA A 807 -5.80 -6.71 48.61
N GLU A 808 -4.53 -7.12 48.78
CA GLU A 808 -3.78 -7.83 47.73
C GLU A 808 -4.45 -9.19 47.37
N ILE A 809 -4.93 -9.94 48.38
CA ILE A 809 -5.65 -11.20 48.18
C ILE A 809 -6.99 -10.97 47.46
N PHE A 810 -7.73 -9.94 47.82
CA PHE A 810 -9.01 -9.58 47.19
C PHE A 810 -8.83 -9.08 45.75
N GLN A 811 -7.84 -8.23 45.48
CA GLN A 811 -7.50 -7.76 44.12
C GLN A 811 -7.03 -8.92 43.22
N GLN A 812 -6.24 -9.86 43.73
CA GLN A 812 -5.81 -11.03 42.95
C GLN A 812 -6.98 -11.97 42.62
N HIS A 813 -7.96 -12.11 43.51
CA HIS A 813 -9.11 -12.98 43.29
C HIS A 813 -10.16 -12.37 42.35
N SER A 814 -10.43 -11.06 42.44
CA SER A 814 -11.35 -10.35 41.53
C SER A 814 -10.77 -10.24 40.11
N SER A 815 -9.49 -9.88 39.98
CA SER A 815 -8.84 -9.72 38.67
C SER A 815 -8.61 -11.05 37.93
N SER A 816 -8.40 -12.16 38.65
CA SER A 816 -8.24 -13.49 38.03
C SER A 816 -9.55 -14.06 37.51
N LYS A 817 -10.67 -13.94 38.26
CA LYS A 817 -12.01 -14.31 37.77
C LYS A 817 -12.43 -13.47 36.56
N ARG A 818 -12.17 -12.15 36.59
CA ARG A 818 -12.42 -11.26 35.45
C ARG A 818 -11.61 -11.65 34.21
N LYS A 819 -10.30 -11.87 34.35
CA LYS A 819 -9.43 -12.34 33.25
C LYS A 819 -9.88 -13.68 32.68
N GLN A 820 -10.35 -14.60 33.53
CA GLN A 820 -10.86 -15.90 33.09
C GLN A 820 -12.17 -15.77 32.31
N ARG A 821 -13.10 -14.92 32.78
CA ARG A 821 -14.36 -14.61 32.07
C ARG A 821 -14.09 -13.93 30.72
N GLU A 822 -13.18 -12.96 30.67
CA GLU A 822 -12.78 -12.28 29.43
C GLU A 822 -12.11 -13.24 28.42
N ALA A 823 -11.28 -14.18 28.89
CA ALA A 823 -10.67 -15.20 28.04
C ALA A 823 -11.74 -16.14 27.44
N LEU A 824 -12.68 -16.61 28.27
CA LEU A 824 -13.77 -17.48 27.83
C LEU A 824 -14.67 -16.78 26.79
N GLN A 825 -15.02 -15.51 27.02
CA GLN A 825 -15.78 -14.69 26.06
C GLN A 825 -15.03 -14.49 24.74
N ARG A 826 -13.69 -14.31 24.80
CA ARG A 826 -12.84 -14.22 23.60
C ARG A 826 -12.88 -15.52 22.79
N ASP A 827 -12.75 -16.67 23.46
CA ASP A 827 -12.74 -17.98 22.80
C ASP A 827 -14.10 -18.32 22.17
N THR A 828 -15.21 -18.06 22.88
CA THR A 828 -16.57 -18.20 22.34
C THR A 828 -16.78 -17.29 21.12
N THR A 829 -16.33 -16.04 21.20
CA THR A 829 -16.38 -15.09 20.07
C THR A 829 -15.58 -15.59 18.87
N LEU A 830 -14.38 -16.13 19.09
CA LEU A 830 -13.54 -16.68 18.02
C LEU A 830 -14.20 -17.91 17.39
N PHE A 831 -14.80 -18.78 18.20
CA PHE A 831 -15.53 -19.96 17.74
C PHE A 831 -16.77 -19.59 16.90
N HIS A 832 -17.64 -18.70 17.39
CA HIS A 832 -18.79 -18.21 16.62
C HIS A 832 -18.36 -17.63 15.26
N ASN A 833 -17.26 -16.87 15.21
CA ASN A 833 -16.73 -16.36 13.95
C ASN A 833 -16.23 -17.46 12.99
N LYS A 834 -15.70 -18.58 13.50
CA LYS A 834 -15.32 -19.74 12.68
C LYS A 834 -16.56 -20.41 12.08
N ILE A 835 -17.64 -20.55 12.85
CA ILE A 835 -18.93 -21.07 12.36
C ILE A 835 -19.52 -20.13 11.31
N LEU A 836 -19.51 -18.81 11.56
CA LEU A 836 -19.97 -17.81 10.60
C LEU A 836 -19.18 -17.84 9.28
N ASP A 837 -17.89 -18.20 9.28
CA ASP A 837 -17.14 -18.40 8.04
C ASP A 837 -17.68 -19.57 7.21
N LEU A 838 -18.05 -20.70 7.85
CA LEU A 838 -18.69 -21.81 7.15
C LEU A 838 -20.05 -21.39 6.57
N LEU A 839 -20.86 -20.67 7.35
CA LEU A 839 -22.15 -20.14 6.88
C LEU A 839 -21.98 -19.12 5.74
N GLU A 840 -20.93 -18.29 5.76
CA GLU A 840 -20.60 -17.38 4.66
C GLU A 840 -20.23 -18.15 3.39
N VAL A 841 -19.41 -19.21 3.52
CA VAL A 841 -19.05 -20.10 2.41
C VAL A 841 -20.32 -20.73 1.82
N TYR A 842 -21.22 -21.25 2.65
CA TYR A 842 -22.48 -21.82 2.19
C TYR A 842 -23.35 -20.79 1.45
N ALA A 843 -23.54 -19.61 2.05
CA ALA A 843 -24.34 -18.53 1.45
C ALA A 843 -23.78 -18.07 0.09
N LYS A 844 -22.46 -18.12 -0.09
CA LYS A 844 -21.78 -17.76 -1.33
C LYS A 844 -21.89 -18.86 -2.39
N GLU A 845 -21.48 -20.09 -2.07
CA GLU A 845 -21.38 -21.19 -3.04
C GLU A 845 -22.76 -21.78 -3.39
N GLN A 846 -23.73 -21.72 -2.47
CA GLN A 846 -25.07 -22.30 -2.62
C GLN A 846 -26.19 -21.25 -2.73
N SER A 847 -25.90 -20.03 -3.18
CA SER A 847 -26.88 -18.91 -3.24
C SER A 847 -28.20 -19.19 -3.98
N SER A 848 -28.26 -20.21 -4.85
CA SER A 848 -29.48 -20.65 -5.53
C SER A 848 -30.27 -21.76 -4.80
N ASN A 849 -29.71 -22.36 -3.76
CA ASN A 849 -30.34 -23.40 -2.95
C ASN A 849 -31.37 -22.78 -1.99
N VAL A 850 -32.54 -23.40 -1.83
CA VAL A 850 -33.59 -22.95 -0.90
C VAL A 850 -33.15 -22.97 0.56
N LEU A 851 -32.27 -23.90 0.94
CA LEU A 851 -31.78 -24.01 2.32
C LEU A 851 -31.02 -22.77 2.80
N VAL A 852 -30.51 -21.93 1.90
CA VAL A 852 -29.90 -20.64 2.25
C VAL A 852 -30.86 -19.72 3.02
N MET A 853 -32.18 -19.86 2.81
CA MET A 853 -33.16 -19.08 3.56
C MET A 853 -33.18 -19.42 5.05
N ARG A 854 -32.75 -20.63 5.45
CA ARG A 854 -32.64 -21.01 6.86
C ARG A 854 -31.62 -20.16 7.62
N LEU A 855 -30.62 -19.61 6.92
CA LEU A 855 -29.59 -18.76 7.54
C LEU A 855 -30.11 -17.36 7.90
N VAL A 856 -31.21 -16.90 7.28
CA VAL A 856 -31.62 -15.50 7.36
C VAL A 856 -32.11 -15.13 8.76
N ALA A 857 -33.04 -15.90 9.34
CA ALA A 857 -33.59 -15.61 10.65
C ALA A 857 -32.53 -15.68 11.78
N PRO A 858 -31.68 -16.74 11.87
CA PRO A 858 -30.62 -16.82 12.87
C PRO A 858 -29.59 -15.69 12.76
N LEU A 859 -29.08 -15.42 11.55
CA LEU A 859 -28.13 -14.32 11.35
C LEU A 859 -28.76 -12.95 11.65
N TYR A 860 -30.06 -12.80 11.40
CA TYR A 860 -30.79 -11.57 11.71
C TYR A 860 -31.06 -11.43 13.22
N ALA A 861 -31.21 -12.52 13.96
CA ALA A 861 -31.22 -12.51 15.42
C ALA A 861 -29.85 -12.10 15.98
N LEU A 862 -28.76 -12.74 15.54
CA LEU A 862 -27.39 -12.39 15.96
C LEU A 862 -27.03 -10.94 15.63
N ALA A 863 -27.39 -10.46 14.44
CA ALA A 863 -27.12 -9.08 14.05
C ALA A 863 -27.86 -8.03 14.90
N ARG A 864 -28.93 -8.43 15.59
CA ARG A 864 -29.67 -7.58 16.55
C ARG A 864 -29.14 -7.71 17.99
N GLY A 865 -28.09 -8.49 18.22
CA GLY A 865 -27.61 -8.79 19.56
C GLY A 865 -28.51 -9.77 20.33
N SER A 866 -29.24 -10.66 19.63
CA SER A 866 -29.94 -11.77 20.30
C SER A 866 -28.93 -12.87 20.66
N GLY A 867 -28.96 -13.32 21.92
CA GLY A 867 -27.95 -14.20 22.54
C GLY A 867 -26.85 -13.40 23.25
N ASP A 868 -26.17 -13.98 24.25
CA ASP A 868 -25.00 -13.38 24.91
C ASP A 868 -23.79 -13.37 23.96
N VAL A 869 -23.88 -12.52 22.94
CA VAL A 869 -23.05 -12.57 21.74
C VAL A 869 -22.32 -11.23 21.58
N SER A 870 -21.00 -11.29 21.41
CA SER A 870 -20.18 -10.08 21.28
C SER A 870 -20.52 -9.24 20.03
N GLN A 871 -20.28 -7.92 20.13
CA GLN A 871 -20.51 -6.97 19.04
C GLN A 871 -19.78 -7.35 17.74
N GLN A 872 -18.63 -8.04 17.84
CA GLN A 872 -17.88 -8.53 16.69
C GLN A 872 -18.67 -9.56 15.88
N VAL A 873 -19.30 -10.52 16.56
CA VAL A 873 -20.13 -11.56 15.93
C VAL A 873 -21.40 -10.95 15.33
N ALA A 874 -22.04 -10.01 16.03
CA ALA A 874 -23.21 -9.28 15.51
C ALA A 874 -22.88 -8.50 14.22
N ASN A 875 -21.75 -7.78 14.21
CA ASN A 875 -21.27 -7.06 13.03
C ASN A 875 -20.95 -8.01 11.86
N ARG A 876 -20.34 -9.17 12.14
CA ARG A 876 -20.03 -10.20 11.14
C ARG A 876 -21.30 -10.81 10.54
N ALA A 877 -22.29 -11.16 11.36
CA ALA A 877 -23.59 -11.65 10.91
C ALA A 877 -24.31 -10.63 10.01
N ASN A 878 -24.30 -9.35 10.39
CA ASN A 878 -24.83 -8.25 9.59
C ASN A 878 -24.13 -8.15 8.22
N GLN A 879 -22.79 -8.26 8.20
CA GLN A 879 -22.02 -8.25 6.96
C GLN A 879 -22.40 -9.41 6.03
N ILE A 880 -22.56 -10.63 6.56
CA ILE A 880 -22.96 -11.82 5.78
C ILE A 880 -24.37 -11.62 5.20
N LEU A 881 -25.34 -11.21 6.02
CA LEU A 881 -26.70 -10.90 5.58
C LEU A 881 -26.72 -9.87 4.44
N ARG A 882 -26.03 -8.74 4.60
CA ARG A 882 -26.04 -7.65 3.62
C ARG A 882 -25.30 -8.04 2.33
N SER A 883 -24.13 -8.66 2.45
CA SER A 883 -23.23 -8.88 1.30
C SER A 883 -23.52 -10.15 0.51
N ARG A 884 -23.88 -11.25 1.19
CA ARG A 884 -24.08 -12.56 0.55
C ARG A 884 -25.54 -12.88 0.28
N LEU A 885 -26.46 -12.50 1.17
CA LEU A 885 -27.86 -12.91 1.11
C LEU A 885 -28.74 -11.83 0.44
N CYS A 886 -28.86 -10.65 1.05
CA CYS A 886 -29.81 -9.61 0.62
C CYS A 886 -29.47 -9.01 -0.76
N LYS A 887 -28.18 -8.91 -1.10
CA LYS A 887 -27.68 -8.39 -2.38
C LYS A 887 -27.42 -9.47 -3.43
N SER A 888 -27.75 -10.73 -3.17
CA SER A 888 -27.53 -11.80 -4.14
C SER A 888 -28.34 -11.58 -5.42
N LYS A 889 -27.66 -11.81 -6.55
CA LYS A 889 -28.29 -11.84 -7.88
C LYS A 889 -29.07 -13.13 -8.09
N ASP A 890 -28.53 -14.23 -7.59
CA ASP A 890 -29.15 -15.52 -7.61
C ASP A 890 -30.30 -15.55 -6.62
N VAL A 891 -31.36 -16.27 -6.98
CA VAL A 891 -32.59 -16.33 -6.20
C VAL A 891 -32.85 -17.79 -5.88
N PRO A 892 -33.03 -18.13 -4.59
CA PRO A 892 -33.29 -19.49 -4.15
C PRO A 892 -34.40 -20.16 -4.97
N ARG A 893 -34.19 -21.43 -5.34
CA ARG A 893 -35.11 -22.28 -6.12
C ARG A 893 -35.32 -23.59 -5.37
N GLY A 894 -36.57 -24.03 -5.24
CA GLY A 894 -36.93 -25.24 -4.52
C GLY A 894 -38.33 -25.16 -3.94
N ASP A 895 -38.72 -26.18 -3.19
CA ASP A 895 -39.97 -26.17 -2.42
C ASP A 895 -39.78 -25.28 -1.19
N VAL A 896 -40.50 -24.17 -1.12
CA VAL A 896 -40.37 -23.18 -0.07
C VAL A 896 -41.53 -23.35 0.91
N GLU A 897 -41.22 -23.54 2.20
CA GLU A 897 -42.21 -23.48 3.28
C GLU A 897 -42.71 -22.03 3.45
N ALA A 898 -43.65 -21.63 2.58
CA ALA A 898 -44.11 -20.24 2.49
C ALA A 898 -44.73 -19.73 3.81
N SER A 899 -45.33 -20.61 4.61
CA SER A 899 -45.86 -20.26 5.93
C SER A 899 -44.78 -19.73 6.87
N ASN A 900 -43.62 -20.38 6.91
CA ASN A 900 -42.52 -20.01 7.81
C ASN A 900 -41.90 -18.67 7.37
N LEU A 901 -41.70 -18.48 6.06
CA LEU A 901 -41.21 -17.21 5.53
C LEU A 901 -42.20 -16.05 5.75
N VAL A 902 -43.50 -16.31 5.75
CA VAL A 902 -44.52 -15.29 6.05
C VAL A 902 -44.47 -14.87 7.52
N GLU A 903 -44.30 -15.81 8.45
CA GLU A 903 -44.11 -15.47 9.88
C GLU A 903 -42.79 -14.73 10.12
N GLU A 904 -41.68 -15.13 9.48
CA GLU A 904 -40.40 -14.40 9.54
C GLU A 904 -40.50 -12.99 8.95
N LEU A 905 -41.21 -12.83 7.82
CA LEU A 905 -41.48 -11.52 7.22
C LEU A 905 -42.33 -10.65 8.17
N LYS A 906 -43.35 -11.23 8.81
CA LYS A 906 -44.20 -10.54 9.78
C LYS A 906 -43.41 -10.08 11.00
N ALA A 907 -42.52 -10.93 11.54
CA ALA A 907 -41.60 -10.55 12.62
C ALA A 907 -40.67 -9.41 12.19
N THR A 908 -40.12 -9.47 10.98
CA THR A 908 -39.27 -8.40 10.42
C THR A 908 -40.03 -7.06 10.30
N HIS A 909 -41.29 -7.09 9.86
CA HIS A 909 -42.15 -5.89 9.78
C HIS A 909 -42.57 -5.36 11.15
N ALA A 910 -42.78 -6.22 12.15
CA ALA A 910 -43.02 -5.80 13.52
C ALA A 910 -41.79 -5.06 14.08
N PHE A 911 -40.59 -5.62 13.90
CA PHE A 911 -39.35 -4.97 14.31
C PHE A 911 -39.10 -3.64 13.60
N ALA A 912 -39.30 -3.57 12.28
CA ALA A 912 -39.15 -2.33 11.50
C ALA A 912 -40.13 -1.21 11.94
N ARG A 913 -41.25 -1.55 12.60
CA ARG A 913 -42.20 -0.59 13.18
C ARG A 913 -41.86 -0.20 14.62
N ALA A 914 -40.91 -0.87 15.26
CA ALA A 914 -40.52 -0.64 16.65
C ALA A 914 -39.14 0.02 16.78
N THR A 915 -38.17 -0.39 15.96
CA THR A 915 -36.77 0.05 16.08
C THR A 915 -36.55 1.52 15.70
N GLN A 916 -35.80 2.26 16.52
CA GLN A 916 -35.38 3.64 16.20
C GLN A 916 -33.96 3.70 15.60
N ASP A 917 -33.16 2.64 15.77
CA ASP A 917 -31.81 2.55 15.22
C ASP A 917 -31.83 2.55 13.68
N VAL A 918 -31.13 3.53 13.11
CA VAL A 918 -30.90 3.74 11.69
C VAL A 918 -30.37 2.49 11.00
N ARG A 919 -29.32 1.88 11.56
CA ARG A 919 -28.57 0.76 10.96
C ARG A 919 -29.41 -0.51 10.95
N MET A 920 -30.14 -0.76 12.04
CA MET A 920 -31.04 -1.91 12.16
C MET A 920 -32.29 -1.75 11.30
N ALA A 921 -32.84 -0.54 11.15
CA ALA A 921 -33.93 -0.26 10.22
C ALA A 921 -33.54 -0.53 8.75
N GLU A 922 -32.31 -0.18 8.35
CA GLU A 922 -31.78 -0.50 7.03
C GLU A 922 -31.58 -2.00 6.82
N LEU A 923 -31.11 -2.72 7.84
CA LEU A 923 -30.97 -4.18 7.78
C LEU A 923 -32.34 -4.86 7.66
N ALA A 924 -33.31 -4.45 8.48
CA ALA A 924 -34.70 -4.91 8.41
C ALA A 924 -35.31 -4.68 7.02
N THR A 925 -35.00 -3.54 6.39
CA THR A 925 -35.40 -3.23 5.01
C THR A 925 -34.82 -4.26 4.04
N ALA A 926 -33.52 -4.55 4.13
CA ALA A 926 -32.85 -5.48 3.24
C ALA A 926 -33.39 -6.92 3.38
N VAL A 927 -33.59 -7.37 4.62
CA VAL A 927 -34.14 -8.70 4.95
C VAL A 927 -35.60 -8.83 4.51
N SER A 928 -36.45 -7.83 4.80
CA SER A 928 -37.85 -7.82 4.33
C SER A 928 -37.94 -7.91 2.80
N GLN A 929 -37.07 -7.18 2.08
CA GLN A 929 -37.03 -7.26 0.62
C GLN A 929 -36.58 -8.64 0.12
N LEU A 930 -35.69 -9.33 0.81
CA LEU A 930 -35.27 -10.69 0.46
C LEU A 930 -36.45 -11.67 0.57
N TYR A 931 -37.13 -11.70 1.72
CA TYR A 931 -38.32 -12.54 1.92
C TYR A 931 -39.42 -12.23 0.91
N THR A 932 -39.70 -10.95 0.68
CA THR A 932 -40.70 -10.50 -0.31
C THR A 932 -40.35 -10.97 -1.72
N LYS A 933 -39.08 -10.87 -2.12
CA LYS A 933 -38.59 -11.36 -3.43
C LYS A 933 -38.83 -12.85 -3.61
N VAL A 934 -38.60 -13.65 -2.56
CA VAL A 934 -38.77 -15.10 -2.58
C VAL A 934 -40.26 -15.48 -2.60
N LEU A 935 -41.09 -14.86 -1.77
CA LEU A 935 -42.53 -15.12 -1.70
C LEU A 935 -43.26 -14.79 -3.01
N ILE A 936 -43.04 -13.59 -3.56
CA ILE A 936 -43.69 -13.16 -4.82
C ILE A 936 -43.33 -14.10 -5.97
N ARG A 937 -42.07 -14.54 -6.06
CA ARG A 937 -41.62 -15.46 -7.11
C ARG A 937 -42.28 -16.84 -7.01
N ASN A 938 -42.61 -17.29 -5.80
CA ASN A 938 -43.33 -18.55 -5.56
C ASN A 938 -44.86 -18.36 -5.59
N GLY A 939 -45.36 -17.21 -6.03
CA GLY A 939 -46.79 -16.94 -6.22
C GLY A 939 -47.53 -16.41 -4.98
N HIS A 940 -46.84 -16.19 -3.86
CA HIS A 940 -47.40 -15.64 -2.62
C HIS A 940 -47.33 -14.11 -2.62
N VAL A 941 -48.26 -13.46 -3.34
CA VAL A 941 -48.32 -11.99 -3.44
C VAL A 941 -49.24 -11.37 -2.38
N ALA A 942 -50.29 -12.09 -1.95
CA ALA A 942 -51.32 -11.53 -1.08
C ALA A 942 -50.79 -11.25 0.33
N GLU A 943 -49.97 -12.15 0.86
CA GLU A 943 -49.42 -12.10 2.21
C GLU A 943 -48.43 -10.93 2.36
N PRO A 944 -47.43 -10.75 1.46
CA PRO A 944 -46.61 -9.53 1.47
C PRO A 944 -47.42 -8.25 1.30
N VAL A 945 -48.42 -8.22 0.38
CA VAL A 945 -49.26 -7.02 0.19
C VAL A 945 -50.00 -6.65 1.48
N SER A 946 -50.54 -7.62 2.20
CA SER A 946 -51.21 -7.38 3.49
C SER A 946 -50.25 -6.79 4.52
N LEU A 947 -49.06 -7.39 4.70
CA LEU A 947 -48.08 -6.93 5.69
C LEU A 947 -47.54 -5.53 5.36
N TYR A 948 -47.23 -5.25 4.09
CA TYR A 948 -46.83 -3.91 3.67
C TYR A 948 -47.96 -2.89 3.81
N ALA A 949 -49.23 -3.29 3.64
CA ALA A 949 -50.37 -2.42 3.87
C ALA A 949 -50.49 -2.03 5.35
N GLU A 950 -50.26 -2.96 6.28
CA GLU A 950 -50.21 -2.67 7.72
C GLU A 950 -49.06 -1.72 8.07
N THR A 951 -47.86 -1.95 7.54
CA THR A 951 -46.71 -1.06 7.74
C THR A 951 -46.94 0.32 7.13
N LEU A 952 -47.62 0.41 5.97
CA LEU A 952 -48.02 1.68 5.36
C LEU A 952 -49.04 2.42 6.23
N HIS A 953 -50.02 1.72 6.81
CA HIS A 953 -50.99 2.35 7.72
C HIS A 953 -50.30 2.90 8.98
N ASP A 954 -49.39 2.14 9.59
CA ASP A 954 -48.60 2.63 10.73
C ASP A 954 -47.78 3.88 10.33
N PHE A 955 -47.08 3.82 9.19
CA PHE A 955 -46.34 4.96 8.66
C PHE A 955 -47.23 6.18 8.41
N LEU A 956 -48.48 6.02 7.97
CA LEU A 956 -49.38 7.13 7.68
C LEU A 956 -50.03 7.70 8.95
N GLU A 957 -50.53 6.85 9.84
CA GLU A 957 -51.46 7.22 10.93
C GLU A 957 -50.78 7.41 12.30
N ARG A 958 -49.67 6.72 12.60
CA ARG A 958 -49.00 6.81 13.92
C ARG A 958 -48.07 8.02 14.00
N LYS A 959 -48.38 9.04 14.80
CA LYS A 959 -47.62 10.32 14.88
C LYS A 959 -46.10 10.17 15.01
N ALA A 960 -45.62 9.21 15.79
CA ALA A 960 -44.21 8.84 15.96
C ALA A 960 -44.01 7.39 15.48
N SER A 961 -44.07 7.20 14.15
CA SER A 961 -43.74 5.91 13.52
C SER A 961 -42.27 5.96 13.14
N PRO A 962 -41.46 4.96 13.54
CA PRO A 962 -40.06 4.90 13.17
C PRO A 962 -39.83 4.41 11.73
N VAL A 963 -40.89 3.94 11.05
CA VAL A 963 -40.81 3.47 9.66
C VAL A 963 -40.33 4.58 8.75
N ARG A 964 -39.22 4.35 8.07
CA ARG A 964 -38.64 5.30 7.11
C ARG A 964 -39.36 5.23 5.77
N PRO A 965 -39.55 6.36 5.05
CA PRO A 965 -40.18 6.36 3.73
C PRO A 965 -39.47 5.45 2.71
N ALA A 966 -38.15 5.30 2.82
CA ALA A 966 -37.34 4.43 1.96
C ALA A 966 -37.76 2.95 2.03
N PHE A 967 -38.14 2.45 3.22
CA PHE A 967 -38.57 1.06 3.42
C PHE A 967 -39.70 0.67 2.44
N LEU A 968 -40.74 1.51 2.37
CA LEU A 968 -41.91 1.31 1.52
C LEU A 968 -41.62 1.66 0.05
N LEU A 969 -40.91 2.77 -0.19
CA LEU A 969 -40.66 3.27 -1.54
C LEU A 969 -39.78 2.31 -2.35
N ASP A 970 -38.74 1.74 -1.74
CA ASP A 970 -37.83 0.81 -2.42
C ASP A 970 -38.50 -0.54 -2.70
N ALA A 971 -39.33 -1.04 -1.77
CA ALA A 971 -40.12 -2.24 -2.00
C ALA A 971 -41.10 -2.06 -3.17
N ILE A 972 -41.80 -0.93 -3.23
CA ILE A 972 -42.69 -0.58 -4.36
C ILE A 972 -41.88 -0.55 -5.67
N ARG A 973 -40.72 0.12 -5.70
CA ARG A 973 -39.88 0.22 -6.91
C ARG A 973 -39.33 -1.12 -7.38
N ARG A 974 -39.07 -2.04 -6.46
CA ARG A 974 -38.45 -3.34 -6.73
C ARG A 974 -39.46 -4.41 -7.12
N PHE A 975 -40.68 -4.37 -6.59
CA PHE A 975 -41.72 -5.39 -6.77
C PHE A 975 -43.01 -4.77 -7.33
N PRO A 976 -43.22 -4.79 -8.67
CA PRO A 976 -44.42 -4.21 -9.28
C PRO A 976 -45.73 -4.83 -8.78
N GLU A 977 -45.75 -6.14 -8.52
CA GLU A 977 -46.89 -6.89 -7.98
C GLU A 977 -47.32 -6.30 -6.62
N LEU A 978 -46.34 -6.06 -5.74
CA LEU A 978 -46.55 -5.44 -4.43
C LEU A 978 -47.07 -4.01 -4.59
N GLY A 979 -46.41 -3.20 -5.42
CA GLY A 979 -46.81 -1.81 -5.68
C GLY A 979 -48.26 -1.71 -6.17
N TRP A 980 -48.64 -2.55 -7.14
CA TRP A 980 -50.01 -2.58 -7.65
C TRP A 980 -51.01 -3.11 -6.62
N GLY A 981 -50.63 -4.07 -5.78
CA GLY A 981 -51.44 -4.56 -4.66
C GLY A 981 -51.76 -3.46 -3.64
N LEU A 982 -50.79 -2.58 -3.37
CA LEU A 982 -50.91 -1.47 -2.40
C LEU A 982 -51.62 -0.22 -2.95
N ARG A 983 -52.00 -0.20 -4.24
CA ARG A 983 -52.48 1.01 -4.93
C ARG A 983 -53.65 1.73 -4.22
N GLU A 984 -54.60 0.97 -3.66
CA GLU A 984 -55.77 1.55 -2.99
C GLU A 984 -55.38 2.16 -1.65
N ALA A 985 -54.51 1.48 -0.89
CA ALA A 985 -53.99 1.98 0.38
C ALA A 985 -53.11 3.24 0.18
N LEU A 986 -52.30 3.28 -0.88
CA LEU A 986 -51.52 4.44 -1.27
C LEU A 986 -52.40 5.63 -1.67
N LEU A 987 -53.45 5.38 -2.46
CA LEU A 987 -54.39 6.43 -2.86
C LEU A 987 -55.15 7.00 -1.66
N ASP A 988 -55.54 6.14 -0.72
CA ASP A 988 -56.20 6.54 0.51
C ASP A 988 -55.28 7.38 1.41
N GLY A 989 -53.99 7.02 1.50
CA GLY A 989 -52.96 7.81 2.17
C GLY A 989 -52.66 9.19 1.55
N CYS A 990 -53.06 9.41 0.29
CA CYS A 990 -52.94 10.72 -0.36
C CYS A 990 -54.03 11.72 0.08
N ARG A 991 -55.07 11.29 0.83
CA ARG A 991 -56.17 12.16 1.27
C ARG A 991 -55.77 13.01 2.49
N VAL A 992 -56.27 14.24 2.54
CA VAL A 992 -55.86 15.29 3.50
C VAL A 992 -56.13 14.92 4.97
N SER A 993 -57.07 14.02 5.26
CA SER A 993 -57.45 13.60 6.62
C SER A 993 -56.86 12.26 7.08
N LYS A 994 -56.12 11.55 6.22
CA LYS A 994 -55.67 10.17 6.46
C LYS A 994 -54.26 10.09 7.05
N ALA A 995 -53.35 10.98 6.65
CA ALA A 995 -51.99 11.01 7.16
C ALA A 995 -51.89 11.89 8.41
N ALA A 996 -51.27 11.39 9.48
CA ALA A 996 -51.05 12.12 10.73
C ALA A 996 -50.23 13.41 10.57
N ARG A 997 -49.39 13.47 9.53
CA ARG A 997 -48.57 14.63 9.18
C ARG A 997 -48.60 14.83 7.67
N ALA A 998 -48.70 16.08 7.24
CA ALA A 998 -48.69 16.45 5.82
C ALA A 998 -47.42 16.05 5.07
N PHE A 999 -46.27 15.90 5.74
CA PHE A 999 -45.07 15.33 5.11
C PHE A 999 -45.30 13.89 4.61
N ARG A 1000 -46.00 13.06 5.39
CA ARG A 1000 -46.28 11.66 5.05
C ARG A 1000 -47.28 11.54 3.90
N GLN A 1001 -48.23 12.48 3.81
CA GLN A 1001 -49.11 12.60 2.67
C GLN A 1001 -48.31 12.86 1.37
N VAL A 1002 -47.31 13.75 1.40
CA VAL A 1002 -46.42 13.99 0.25
C VAL A 1002 -45.60 12.73 -0.10
N GLN A 1003 -45.14 11.97 0.91
CA GLN A 1003 -44.48 10.69 0.67
C GLN A 1003 -45.42 9.65 0.04
N ALA A 1004 -46.70 9.61 0.43
CA ALA A 1004 -47.70 8.75 -0.21
C ALA A 1004 -47.87 9.08 -1.70
N PHE A 1005 -47.90 10.36 -2.07
CA PHE A 1005 -47.89 10.79 -3.47
C PHE A 1005 -46.62 10.33 -4.21
N ALA A 1006 -45.46 10.42 -3.58
CA ALA A 1006 -44.20 9.96 -4.17
C ALA A 1006 -44.18 8.42 -4.39
N MET A 1007 -44.67 7.65 -3.43
CA MET A 1007 -44.82 6.19 -3.52
C MET A 1007 -45.83 5.80 -4.60
N LEU A 1008 -46.98 6.49 -4.65
CA LEU A 1008 -48.00 6.31 -5.68
C LEU A 1008 -47.43 6.65 -7.07
N GLN A 1009 -46.60 7.69 -7.19
CA GLN A 1009 -45.91 8.02 -8.43
C GLN A 1009 -45.02 6.88 -8.93
N ALA A 1010 -44.21 6.31 -8.03
CA ALA A 1010 -43.31 5.22 -8.36
C ALA A 1010 -44.08 4.00 -8.88
N MET A 1011 -45.19 3.65 -8.23
CA MET A 1011 -46.09 2.58 -8.67
C MET A 1011 -46.69 2.87 -10.06
N LEU A 1012 -47.19 4.09 -10.30
CA LEU A 1012 -47.76 4.47 -11.60
C LEU A 1012 -46.72 4.45 -12.73
N GLN A 1013 -45.48 4.81 -12.44
CA GLN A 1013 -44.38 4.74 -13.41
C GLN A 1013 -44.10 3.31 -13.86
N GLN A 1014 -44.22 2.31 -12.97
CA GLN A 1014 -44.06 0.90 -13.33
C GLN A 1014 -45.14 0.39 -14.29
N GLN A 1015 -46.35 0.96 -14.24
CA GLN A 1015 -47.43 0.55 -15.14
C GLN A 1015 -47.22 1.03 -16.59
N GLN A 1016 -46.30 1.99 -16.82
CA GLN A 1016 -45.96 2.47 -18.17
C GLN A 1016 -45.32 1.39 -19.04
N ARG A 1017 -44.39 0.63 -18.47
CA ARG A 1017 -43.62 -0.37 -19.21
C ARG A 1017 -44.42 -1.65 -19.29
N GLU A 1018 -44.46 -2.26 -20.46
CA GLU A 1018 -45.21 -3.49 -20.68
C GLU A 1018 -44.73 -4.64 -19.79
N GLU A 1019 -43.42 -4.75 -19.58
CA GLU A 1019 -42.77 -5.81 -18.78
C GLU A 1019 -43.12 -5.78 -17.28
N SER A 1020 -43.42 -4.61 -16.71
CA SER A 1020 -43.72 -4.44 -15.27
C SER A 1020 -45.21 -4.17 -14.98
N ARG A 1021 -46.04 -4.14 -16.02
CA ARG A 1021 -47.47 -3.82 -15.92
C ARG A 1021 -48.24 -4.96 -15.26
N GLN A 1022 -49.03 -4.65 -14.24
CA GLN A 1022 -49.72 -5.63 -13.40
C GLN A 1022 -51.23 -5.74 -13.69
N ALA A 1023 -51.76 -4.86 -14.53
CA ALA A 1023 -53.18 -4.85 -14.88
C ALA A 1023 -53.40 -4.44 -16.35
N PRO A 1024 -54.52 -4.87 -16.95
CA PRO A 1024 -54.91 -4.37 -18.27
C PRO A 1024 -55.20 -2.87 -18.23
N LEU A 1025 -55.01 -2.20 -19.37
CA LEU A 1025 -55.08 -0.73 -19.49
C LEU A 1025 -56.40 -0.16 -18.97
N ASN A 1026 -57.53 -0.84 -19.18
CA ASN A 1026 -58.84 -0.40 -18.68
C ASN A 1026 -58.88 -0.25 -17.15
N LYS A 1027 -58.29 -1.18 -16.40
CA LYS A 1027 -58.20 -1.10 -14.93
C LYS A 1027 -57.24 0.00 -14.49
N ILE A 1028 -56.15 0.21 -15.22
CA ILE A 1028 -55.19 1.29 -14.96
C ILE A 1028 -55.87 2.66 -15.18
N PHE A 1029 -56.61 2.84 -16.27
CA PHE A 1029 -57.35 4.08 -16.55
C PHE A 1029 -58.47 4.35 -15.54
N ALA A 1030 -59.19 3.32 -15.11
CA ALA A 1030 -60.15 3.44 -14.02
C ALA A 1030 -59.48 3.92 -12.73
N PHE A 1031 -58.33 3.36 -12.38
CA PHE A 1031 -57.55 3.80 -11.23
C PHE A 1031 -57.01 5.23 -11.39
N MET A 1032 -56.53 5.61 -12.59
CA MET A 1032 -56.09 6.98 -12.89
C MET A 1032 -57.21 8.02 -12.70
N SER A 1033 -58.46 7.64 -12.96
CA SER A 1033 -59.62 8.51 -12.70
C SER A 1033 -59.81 8.73 -11.19
N SER A 1034 -59.58 7.71 -10.37
CA SER A 1034 -59.56 7.84 -8.91
C SER A 1034 -58.39 8.69 -8.42
N VAL A 1035 -57.21 8.59 -9.04
CA VAL A 1035 -56.04 9.45 -8.77
C VAL A 1035 -56.36 10.91 -9.10
N ARG A 1036 -56.96 11.19 -10.26
CA ARG A 1036 -57.41 12.54 -10.63
C ARG A 1036 -58.30 13.11 -9.54
N ARG A 1037 -59.33 12.37 -9.14
CA ARG A 1037 -60.28 12.83 -8.13
C ARG A 1037 -59.59 13.21 -6.83
N ALA A 1038 -58.68 12.38 -6.33
CA ALA A 1038 -57.93 12.68 -5.10
C ALA A 1038 -57.06 13.95 -5.24
N VAL A 1039 -56.44 14.17 -6.40
CA VAL A 1039 -55.67 15.40 -6.67
C VAL A 1039 -56.58 16.63 -6.70
N LEU A 1040 -57.70 16.57 -7.42
CA LEU A 1040 -58.64 17.69 -7.51
C LEU A 1040 -59.26 18.03 -6.16
N GLU A 1041 -59.73 17.02 -5.40
CA GLU A 1041 -60.25 17.22 -4.04
C GLU A 1041 -59.19 17.88 -3.13
N THR A 1042 -57.92 17.50 -3.26
CA THR A 1042 -56.82 18.12 -2.49
C THR A 1042 -56.61 19.58 -2.87
N LEU A 1043 -56.70 19.93 -4.15
CA LEU A 1043 -56.57 21.31 -4.64
C LEU A 1043 -57.79 22.16 -4.27
N GLU A 1044 -59.00 21.59 -4.34
CA GLU A 1044 -60.25 22.26 -3.98
C GLU A 1044 -60.27 22.59 -2.49
N MET A 1045 -59.89 21.63 -1.63
CA MET A 1045 -59.75 21.86 -0.18
C MET A 1045 -58.65 22.89 0.15
N ALA A 1046 -57.61 23.00 -0.65
CA ALA A 1046 -56.60 24.03 -0.45
C ALA A 1046 -57.08 25.42 -0.90
N ALA A 1047 -57.88 25.46 -1.96
CA ALA A 1047 -58.46 26.68 -2.51
C ALA A 1047 -59.58 27.26 -1.63
N SER A 1048 -60.25 26.43 -0.83
CA SER A 1048 -61.26 26.84 0.14
C SER A 1048 -60.64 27.43 1.42
N ASP A 1049 -61.32 28.40 2.02
CA ASP A 1049 -60.92 29.04 3.30
C ASP A 1049 -61.22 28.15 4.53
N ASP A 1050 -61.23 26.83 4.35
CA ASP A 1050 -61.56 25.90 5.42
C ASP A 1050 -60.39 25.69 6.40
N SER A 1051 -60.70 25.47 7.67
CA SER A 1051 -59.72 25.28 8.76
C SER A 1051 -58.73 24.13 8.50
N SER A 1052 -59.16 23.11 7.75
CA SER A 1052 -58.35 21.96 7.30
C SER A 1052 -57.28 22.34 6.26
N ALA A 1053 -57.47 23.47 5.56
CA ALA A 1053 -56.58 23.99 4.54
C ALA A 1053 -55.30 24.63 5.12
N SER A 1054 -55.22 24.83 6.44
CA SER A 1054 -54.06 25.40 7.13
C SER A 1054 -52.79 24.55 6.94
N SER A 1055 -52.94 23.24 6.75
CA SER A 1055 -51.83 22.30 6.54
C SER A 1055 -51.29 22.28 5.10
N LEU A 1056 -52.00 22.83 4.12
CA LEU A 1056 -51.63 22.80 2.70
C LEU A 1056 -51.02 24.14 2.27
N ASN A 1057 -49.69 24.22 2.26
CA ASN A 1057 -48.96 25.42 1.82
C ASN A 1057 -48.54 25.33 0.34
N ALA A 1058 -48.06 26.45 -0.23
CA ALA A 1058 -47.71 26.52 -1.65
C ALA A 1058 -46.63 25.51 -2.06
N GLN A 1059 -45.66 25.23 -1.19
CA GLN A 1059 -44.61 24.24 -1.46
C GLN A 1059 -45.17 22.80 -1.54
N ARG A 1060 -46.13 22.45 -0.68
CA ARG A 1060 -46.77 21.13 -0.70
C ARG A 1060 -47.66 20.94 -1.92
N LEU A 1061 -48.45 21.95 -2.25
CA LEU A 1061 -49.28 21.92 -3.48
C LEU A 1061 -48.42 21.81 -4.74
N LYS A 1062 -47.22 22.38 -4.72
CA LYS A 1062 -46.25 22.23 -5.81
C LYS A 1062 -45.82 20.78 -6.00
N GLU A 1063 -45.60 20.02 -4.93
CA GLU A 1063 -45.28 18.59 -5.04
C GLU A 1063 -46.48 17.76 -5.54
N VAL A 1064 -47.69 18.05 -5.05
CA VAL A 1064 -48.93 17.40 -5.53
C VAL A 1064 -49.15 17.68 -7.03
N LEU A 1065 -48.94 18.92 -7.48
CA LEU A 1065 -49.06 19.29 -8.89
C LEU A 1065 -47.94 18.69 -9.77
N ARG A 1066 -46.71 18.54 -9.26
CA ARG A 1066 -45.66 17.81 -9.97
C ARG A 1066 -46.02 16.33 -10.16
N PHE A 1067 -46.55 15.70 -9.11
CA PHE A 1067 -47.10 14.34 -9.19
C PHE A 1067 -48.22 14.27 -10.23
N ALA A 1068 -49.19 15.17 -10.17
CA ALA A 1068 -50.34 15.21 -11.08
C ALA A 1068 -49.90 15.39 -12.54
N LEU A 1069 -48.94 16.29 -12.80
CA LEU A 1069 -48.34 16.45 -14.14
C LEU A 1069 -47.67 15.17 -14.62
N GLN A 1070 -46.97 14.46 -13.74
CA GLN A 1070 -46.37 13.19 -14.09
C GLN A 1070 -47.44 12.12 -14.36
N ALA A 1071 -48.52 12.07 -13.59
CA ALA A 1071 -49.66 11.18 -13.81
C ALA A 1071 -50.33 11.46 -15.17
N VAL A 1072 -50.57 12.73 -15.52
CA VAL A 1072 -51.09 13.15 -16.85
C VAL A 1072 -50.17 12.67 -17.97
N ARG A 1073 -48.86 12.86 -17.84
CA ARG A 1073 -47.87 12.37 -18.82
C ARG A 1073 -47.87 10.84 -18.92
N ILE A 1074 -48.06 10.14 -17.80
CA ILE A 1074 -48.18 8.68 -17.77
C ILE A 1074 -49.43 8.24 -18.53
N THR A 1075 -50.59 8.83 -18.24
CA THR A 1075 -51.85 8.54 -18.92
C THR A 1075 -51.77 8.82 -20.42
N ALA A 1076 -51.17 9.95 -20.82
CA ALA A 1076 -50.99 10.32 -22.22
C ALA A 1076 -50.13 9.32 -23.00
N ARG A 1077 -49.07 8.78 -22.37
CA ARG A 1077 -48.23 7.74 -22.99
C ARG A 1077 -48.96 6.40 -23.10
N LEU A 1078 -49.64 5.97 -22.03
CA LEU A 1078 -50.36 4.69 -22.01
C LEU A 1078 -51.51 4.62 -23.02
N ALA A 1079 -52.04 5.76 -23.43
CA ALA A 1079 -53.15 5.84 -24.38
C ALA A 1079 -52.74 5.63 -25.85
N GLU A 1080 -51.42 5.64 -26.20
CA GLU A 1080 -50.85 5.39 -27.54
C GLU A 1080 -51.78 5.61 -28.76
N GLY A 1081 -52.38 6.80 -28.88
CA GLY A 1081 -53.24 7.19 -30.02
C GLY A 1081 -54.75 7.21 -29.74
N ASP A 1082 -55.24 6.64 -28.64
CA ASP A 1082 -56.60 6.82 -28.14
C ASP A 1082 -56.69 8.10 -27.28
N SER A 1083 -56.72 9.23 -27.97
CA SER A 1083 -56.80 10.54 -27.32
C SER A 1083 -58.09 10.71 -26.51
N ALA A 1084 -59.16 9.99 -26.86
CA ALA A 1084 -60.43 10.04 -26.13
C ALA A 1084 -60.28 9.45 -24.72
N GLN A 1085 -59.50 8.38 -24.57
CA GLN A 1085 -59.29 7.73 -23.28
C GLN A 1085 -58.40 8.57 -22.33
N ALA A 1086 -57.38 9.24 -22.86
CA ALA A 1086 -56.55 10.17 -22.08
C ALA A 1086 -57.36 11.39 -21.60
N LEU A 1087 -58.19 11.96 -22.48
CA LEU A 1087 -59.07 13.10 -22.16
C LEU A 1087 -60.21 12.70 -21.20
N ALA A 1088 -60.69 11.46 -21.26
CA ALA A 1088 -61.66 10.93 -20.28
C ALA A 1088 -61.04 10.77 -18.87
N CYS A 1089 -59.78 10.34 -18.80
CA CYS A 1089 -59.07 10.21 -17.53
C CYS A 1089 -58.72 11.57 -16.92
N TRP A 1090 -58.38 12.57 -17.73
CA TRP A 1090 -58.04 13.94 -17.30
C TRP A 1090 -58.77 14.99 -18.15
N PRO A 1091 -60.04 15.32 -17.82
CA PRO A 1091 -60.81 16.31 -18.58
C PRO A 1091 -60.19 17.71 -18.48
N PRO A 1092 -59.90 18.38 -19.61
CA PRO A 1092 -59.35 19.75 -19.60
C PRO A 1092 -60.24 20.76 -18.87
N SER A 1093 -61.56 20.59 -18.96
CA SER A 1093 -62.54 21.46 -18.31
C SER A 1093 -62.46 21.44 -16.77
N GLU A 1094 -62.17 20.29 -16.17
CA GLU A 1094 -61.98 20.17 -14.71
C GLU A 1094 -60.68 20.84 -14.28
N LEU A 1095 -59.60 20.70 -15.05
CA LEU A 1095 -58.31 21.35 -14.78
C LEU A 1095 -58.35 22.87 -15.01
N GLU A 1096 -59.13 23.35 -15.97
CA GLU A 1096 -59.37 24.78 -16.17
C GLU A 1096 -60.21 25.38 -15.02
N ALA A 1097 -61.22 24.64 -14.54
CA ALA A 1097 -62.03 25.06 -13.39
C ALA A 1097 -61.18 25.20 -12.11
N ILE A 1098 -60.35 24.21 -11.78
CA ILE A 1098 -59.49 24.28 -10.59
C ILE A 1098 -58.40 25.34 -10.74
N SER A 1099 -57.89 25.57 -11.94
CA SER A 1099 -56.95 26.67 -12.24
C SER A 1099 -57.58 28.04 -11.98
N ALA A 1100 -58.83 28.22 -12.39
CA ALA A 1100 -59.58 29.46 -12.11
C ALA A 1100 -59.84 29.65 -10.61
N GLN A 1101 -60.21 28.58 -9.89
CA GLN A 1101 -60.40 28.60 -8.44
C GLN A 1101 -59.09 28.95 -7.70
N MET A 1102 -57.96 28.38 -8.13
CA MET A 1102 -56.65 28.68 -7.55
C MET A 1102 -56.17 30.11 -7.81
N GLN A 1103 -56.57 30.71 -8.94
CA GLN A 1103 -56.31 32.13 -9.24
C GLN A 1103 -57.23 33.07 -8.46
N ALA A 1104 -58.43 32.61 -8.08
CA ALA A 1104 -59.38 33.37 -7.27
C ALA A 1104 -59.05 33.29 -5.76
N SER A 1105 -58.36 32.24 -5.31
CA SER A 1105 -57.96 32.07 -3.91
C SER A 1105 -56.96 33.14 -3.45
N GLU A 1106 -57.26 33.84 -2.36
CA GLU A 1106 -56.37 34.86 -1.77
C GLU A 1106 -55.00 34.29 -1.39
N ARG A 1107 -54.95 32.99 -1.04
CA ARG A 1107 -53.73 32.31 -0.57
C ARG A 1107 -52.73 31.96 -1.67
N PHE A 1108 -53.19 31.75 -2.91
CA PHE A 1108 -52.37 31.16 -3.98
C PHE A 1108 -52.40 31.93 -5.30
N ARG A 1109 -53.16 33.02 -5.39
CA ARG A 1109 -53.25 33.87 -6.59
C ARG A 1109 -51.89 34.35 -7.10
N GLU A 1110 -50.95 34.67 -6.21
CA GLU A 1110 -49.62 35.17 -6.57
C GLU A 1110 -48.58 34.06 -6.84
N SER A 1111 -48.93 32.78 -6.65
CA SER A 1111 -47.98 31.68 -6.78
C SER A 1111 -47.75 31.27 -8.23
N THR A 1112 -46.82 31.96 -8.89
CA THR A 1112 -46.45 31.72 -10.30
C THR A 1112 -46.06 30.27 -10.60
N SER A 1113 -45.45 29.56 -9.64
CA SER A 1113 -45.06 28.16 -9.80
C SER A 1113 -46.23 27.18 -9.87
N LEU A 1114 -47.29 27.40 -9.08
CA LEU A 1114 -48.48 26.52 -9.09
C LEU A 1114 -49.25 26.67 -10.39
N HIS A 1115 -49.48 27.93 -10.79
CA HIS A 1115 -50.12 28.28 -12.06
C HIS A 1115 -49.31 27.79 -13.27
N GLY A 1116 -47.98 27.81 -13.17
CA GLY A 1116 -47.08 27.27 -14.19
C GLY A 1116 -47.28 25.76 -14.42
N LEU A 1117 -47.34 24.97 -13.35
CA LEU A 1117 -47.55 23.52 -13.43
C LEU A 1117 -48.93 23.15 -13.98
N LEU A 1118 -49.99 23.85 -13.57
CA LEU A 1118 -51.35 23.66 -14.11
C LEU A 1118 -51.43 24.00 -15.60
N LYS A 1119 -50.78 25.08 -16.03
CA LYS A 1119 -50.66 25.42 -17.46
C LYS A 1119 -49.91 24.35 -18.24
N GLU A 1120 -48.87 23.76 -17.66
CA GLU A 1120 -48.10 22.68 -18.29
C GLU A 1120 -48.92 21.38 -18.43
N MET A 1121 -49.75 21.05 -17.42
CA MET A 1121 -50.69 19.93 -17.50
C MET A 1121 -51.69 20.12 -18.65
N LEU A 1122 -52.32 21.28 -18.72
CA LEU A 1122 -53.25 21.64 -19.79
C LEU A 1122 -52.57 21.64 -21.17
N ALA A 1123 -51.34 22.14 -21.27
CA ALA A 1123 -50.58 22.11 -22.51
C ALA A 1123 -50.24 20.68 -22.95
N THR A 1124 -49.97 19.78 -21.99
CA THR A 1124 -49.72 18.36 -22.28
C THR A 1124 -50.98 17.68 -22.82
N LEU A 1125 -52.15 17.94 -22.23
CA LEU A 1125 -53.43 17.39 -22.70
C LEU A 1125 -53.86 17.97 -24.05
N ARG A 1126 -53.66 19.27 -24.29
CA ARG A 1126 -53.95 19.92 -25.59
C ARG A 1126 -53.06 19.39 -26.72
N LYS A 1127 -51.83 18.93 -26.42
CA LYS A 1127 -51.00 18.22 -27.41
C LYS A 1127 -51.59 16.87 -27.79
N VAL A 1128 -52.13 16.13 -26.83
CA VAL A 1128 -52.85 14.86 -27.07
C VAL A 1128 -54.15 15.12 -27.85
N GLU A 1129 -54.83 16.22 -27.57
CA GLU A 1129 -56.01 16.66 -28.32
C GLU A 1129 -55.66 16.98 -29.78
N ASN A 1130 -54.56 17.68 -30.04
CA ASN A 1130 -54.16 18.04 -31.41
C ASN A 1130 -53.71 16.85 -32.26
N THR A 1131 -53.19 15.78 -31.66
CA THR A 1131 -52.88 14.53 -32.39
C THR A 1131 -54.11 13.82 -32.95
N THR A 1132 -55.34 14.21 -32.57
CA THR A 1132 -56.58 13.71 -33.20
C THR A 1132 -56.86 14.31 -34.58
N THR A 1133 -56.16 15.37 -34.99
CA THR A 1133 -56.53 16.20 -36.15
C THR A 1133 -55.67 16.04 -37.42
N GLU A 1134 -54.64 15.19 -37.44
CA GLU A 1134 -53.88 14.89 -38.67
C GLU A 1134 -54.25 13.51 -39.28
N PRO A 1135 -54.72 13.45 -40.55
CA PRO A 1135 -54.98 12.19 -41.23
C PRO A 1135 -53.67 11.53 -41.70
N THR A 1136 -53.57 10.26 -41.31
CA THR A 1136 -52.63 9.21 -41.73
C THR A 1136 -52.08 9.32 -43.17
N ARG A 1137 -50.76 9.51 -43.29
CA ARG A 1137 -50.01 9.14 -44.50
C ARG A 1137 -49.30 7.80 -44.27
N THR A 1138 -50.01 6.75 -44.68
CA THR A 1138 -49.59 5.36 -44.98
C THR A 1138 -48.13 4.93 -44.69
N LYS A 1139 -48.00 3.96 -43.78
CA LYS A 1139 -46.90 2.97 -43.70
C LYS A 1139 -46.83 2.12 -44.98
N ARG A 1140 -45.62 1.88 -45.48
CA ARG A 1140 -45.19 0.65 -46.18
C ARG A 1140 -43.80 0.31 -45.62
N THR A 1141 -43.73 -0.62 -44.66
CA THR A 1141 -43.37 -2.04 -44.82
C THR A 1141 -41.92 -2.26 -45.26
N ALA A 1142 -41.24 -3.06 -44.45
CA ALA A 1142 -39.91 -3.60 -44.67
C ALA A 1142 -39.86 -4.59 -45.86
N ASP A 1143 -38.64 -4.99 -46.18
CA ASP A 1143 -38.16 -6.01 -47.12
C ASP A 1143 -38.05 -5.64 -48.60
N GLU A 1144 -36.82 -5.29 -49.01
CA GLU A 1144 -36.25 -5.97 -50.17
C GLU A 1144 -34.72 -6.18 -50.03
N VAL A 1145 -34.32 -7.35 -50.51
CA VAL A 1145 -33.07 -8.08 -50.27
C VAL A 1145 -31.96 -7.62 -51.23
N ALA A 1146 -30.74 -7.56 -50.68
CA ALA A 1146 -29.41 -7.82 -51.25
C ALA A 1146 -29.04 -7.51 -52.72
N LYS A 1147 -27.74 -7.17 -52.86
CA LYS A 1147 -26.88 -7.00 -54.05
C LYS A 1147 -26.77 -5.53 -54.46
N THR A 1148 -25.60 -4.91 -54.58
CA THR A 1148 -24.30 -5.43 -54.99
C THR A 1148 -23.20 -4.43 -54.59
N SER A 1149 -22.02 -4.96 -54.33
CA SER A 1149 -20.76 -4.27 -54.05
C SER A 1149 -20.41 -3.11 -55.01
N LYS A 1150 -19.82 -2.02 -54.49
CA LYS A 1150 -18.37 -1.75 -54.56
C LYS A 1150 -18.02 -0.31 -54.12
N LYS A 1151 -17.00 -0.23 -53.25
CA LYS A 1151 -15.92 0.78 -53.17
C LYS A 1151 -16.33 2.22 -52.79
N THR A 1152 -15.67 2.98 -51.91
CA THR A 1152 -14.47 2.84 -51.06
C THR A 1152 -14.41 4.17 -50.28
N ALA A 1153 -14.34 4.16 -48.95
CA ALA A 1153 -13.63 5.18 -48.15
C ALA A 1153 -13.56 4.70 -46.69
N MET A 1154 -12.35 4.76 -46.12
CA MET A 1154 -11.93 4.13 -44.88
C MET A 1154 -12.56 4.73 -43.60
N PRO A 1155 -12.62 3.94 -42.50
CA PRO A 1155 -13.21 4.33 -41.22
C PRO A 1155 -12.16 4.81 -40.20
N LYS A 1156 -12.60 5.60 -39.22
CA LYS A 1156 -12.00 5.64 -37.87
C LYS A 1156 -13.04 5.09 -36.88
N THR A 1157 -12.84 3.86 -36.44
CA THR A 1157 -13.57 3.23 -35.34
C THR A 1157 -12.61 2.99 -34.19
N THR A 1158 -12.90 3.56 -33.02
CA THR A 1158 -12.46 3.04 -31.72
C THR A 1158 -13.38 1.87 -31.36
N LYS A 1159 -12.80 0.66 -31.33
CA LYS A 1159 -13.46 -0.58 -30.90
C LYS A 1159 -13.06 -0.89 -29.46
N ARG A 1160 -14.07 -1.13 -28.64
CA ARG A 1160 -14.03 -1.92 -27.41
C ARG A 1160 -14.61 -3.30 -27.75
N ALA A 1161 -13.90 -4.38 -27.41
CA ALA A 1161 -14.39 -5.77 -27.38
C ALA A 1161 -13.56 -6.49 -26.30
N LYS A 1162 -14.11 -7.23 -25.30
CA LYS A 1162 -14.75 -8.58 -25.38
C LYS A 1162 -13.91 -9.52 -26.27
N ARG A 1163 -13.50 -10.73 -25.89
CA ARG A 1163 -13.96 -11.72 -24.89
C ARG A 1163 -12.96 -12.91 -24.92
N VAL A 1164 -12.78 -13.60 -23.80
CA VAL A 1164 -12.50 -15.05 -23.59
C VAL A 1164 -12.06 -15.91 -24.79
N ALA A 1165 -10.91 -16.62 -24.67
CA ALA A 1165 -10.81 -18.09 -24.64
C ALA A 1165 -9.36 -18.59 -24.89
N SER A 1166 -8.71 -19.04 -23.83
CA SER A 1166 -7.86 -20.24 -23.76
C SER A 1166 -7.92 -20.75 -22.33
#